data_AF-A0A1L7D016-F1
#
_entry.id   AF-A0A1L7D016-F1
#
_cell.length_a   1.000
_cell.length_b   1.000
_cell.length_c   1.000
_cell.angle_alpha   90.00
_cell.angle_beta   90.00
_cell.angle_gamma   90.00
#
_symmetry.space_group_name_H-M   'P 1'
#
loop_
_entity.id
_entity.type
_entity.pdbx_description
1 polymer ?
#
loop_
_entity_poly.entity_id
_entity_poly.type
_entity_poly.pdbx_seq_one_letter_code
_entity_poly.pdbx_strand_id
1 'polypeptide(L)'
;MLEPTTVGADTAEKRRPPAIIWIIALVIALPIPFVILRDVVLPGRFAYDAFGIATLIQYPYLLDLYDFGSYADIARAYSAIGLTGRDLIPAGLLGYGTMALSTVIALWRAGRLPRRTSAVALTGATLVLGAAFLGTFSKEFLVAVLIGVVLLIPAGFVGEVLVIAALLAFGALYRPYWTIIAVVYAIIRLILRTARGTRGFWLLVPCTAAALGLMIWLQTGQSADFARLGVNEYRGAETRTLIERFVHWPEPLGGVVNVVITTVMLVVPLPLFALGTIYHGSSALLILFFWVTFGRAIANYGGTRPTGYVARAIALVLAFLPVQGLFEPDYGSALRHLTPLLPLMLLTVIVWAPDGPDDEPTAGDGAPPGREAAPPNDITKNTTNGVPMNEVRSDGSDHIWGRVLSGITRLWWVVVIAAVLGAAAAWGISMLLPKKYTATTDLFVTAAADTGDGQLYKQAQFFQQRLSSYAQLVKGDLLVNRVIGDLDLSYEPETVMNMLEAQPTPDTVLITVSATSADPEEARLMSDAASKQLQILVGELDVRGEVPGESDGAGEQPRTRPREEALTSMTIIDAATTPEKPSSPIYARNMVFGFIFGTILALLGIIAAALLDRTVTKRAEVEDLTGVPVLGEIPSNSAFAAGAVPDYHVDNTPAVEGIRALRTNLRFVDVDNPPKLLAITSATQGEGKTITAVNLAAALAAEGHTVCLVDGDLRRPRVAKALGAAIEPAVGLSTILAGEISLEEAIQKYADRSFDVVASGVNPPNPAELLSSKACRSLLEDLSGRYDFVIIDGPPLLPVTDGALIAAAAGATILVVRHGIARYEEVAAATEALATVNAHLIGTAFNRVPDGSRHGYKYSYTPDGAKGRPAKARTS
;
A
#
# COMPACT_ATOMS: atom_id res chain seq x y z
N MET A 1 -41.36 10.47 44.56
CA MET A 1 -41.21 9.28 45.43
C MET A 1 -41.98 8.14 44.81
N LEU A 2 -41.30 7.32 44.01
CA LEU A 2 -41.74 5.96 43.67
C LEU A 2 -40.47 5.11 43.56
N GLU A 3 -40.43 4.07 44.39
CA GLU A 3 -39.39 3.05 44.52
C GLU A 3 -39.39 2.06 43.34
N PRO A 4 -38.33 1.23 43.20
CA PRO A 4 -37.83 0.73 41.93
C PRO A 4 -38.39 -0.64 41.56
N THR A 5 -38.59 -0.85 40.26
CA THR A 5 -38.82 -2.17 39.66
C THR A 5 -37.49 -2.87 39.39
N THR A 6 -37.25 -3.97 40.09
CA THR A 6 -36.28 -5.01 39.73
C THR A 6 -36.87 -5.95 38.67
N VAL A 7 -35.98 -6.68 37.99
CA VAL A 7 -36.17 -7.71 36.93
C VAL A 7 -36.10 -7.13 35.50
N GLY A 8 -35.13 -7.46 34.63
CA GLY A 8 -34.10 -8.50 34.69
C GLY A 8 -32.81 -8.09 33.96
N ALA A 9 -31.70 -8.16 34.70
CA ALA A 9 -30.37 -8.33 34.14
C ALA A 9 -30.14 -9.84 34.01
N ASP A 10 -30.21 -10.38 32.80
CA ASP A 10 -29.49 -11.60 32.46
C ASP A 10 -29.35 -11.77 30.94
N THR A 11 -28.13 -11.52 30.45
CA THR A 11 -27.36 -12.27 29.43
C THR A 11 -26.20 -11.40 28.93
N ALA A 12 -25.41 -10.92 29.88
CA ALA A 12 -23.98 -10.94 29.67
C ALA A 12 -23.54 -12.41 29.70
N GLU A 13 -22.62 -12.77 28.80
CA GLU A 13 -21.79 -13.98 28.89
C GLU A 13 -22.39 -15.31 28.40
N LYS A 14 -22.11 -15.64 27.13
CA LYS A 14 -21.87 -17.04 26.72
C LYS A 14 -20.53 -17.19 26.00
N ARG A 15 -19.51 -17.41 26.84
CA ARG A 15 -18.41 -18.39 26.73
C ARG A 15 -17.48 -18.30 25.49
N ARG A 16 -16.41 -17.50 25.62
CA ARG A 16 -15.12 -17.84 24.99
C ARG A 16 -14.42 -18.85 25.91
N PRO A 17 -14.00 -20.03 25.43
CA PRO A 17 -13.81 -21.17 26.32
C PRO A 17 -12.45 -21.13 27.05
N PRO A 18 -12.35 -21.80 28.22
CA PRO A 18 -11.15 -21.94 29.05
C PRO A 18 -9.89 -22.46 28.33
N ALA A 19 -10.00 -22.97 27.10
CA ALA A 19 -8.89 -23.45 26.29
C ALA A 19 -7.88 -22.35 25.87
N ILE A 20 -8.34 -21.10 25.67
CA ILE A 20 -7.44 -19.98 25.32
C ILE A 20 -6.50 -19.68 26.50
N ILE A 21 -7.01 -19.74 27.74
CA ILE A 21 -6.22 -19.49 28.96
C ILE A 21 -5.16 -20.58 29.14
N TRP A 22 -5.48 -21.85 28.88
CA TRP A 22 -4.51 -22.95 28.93
C TRP A 22 -3.45 -22.87 27.83
N ILE A 23 -3.80 -22.42 26.63
CA ILE A 23 -2.83 -22.21 25.55
C ILE A 23 -1.93 -21.01 25.85
N ILE A 24 -2.47 -19.93 26.42
CA ILE A 24 -1.66 -18.80 26.92
C ILE A 24 -0.70 -19.29 28.01
N ALA A 25 -1.17 -20.11 28.95
CA ALA A 25 -0.33 -20.70 29.98
C ALA A 25 0.77 -21.63 29.40
N LEU A 26 0.44 -22.44 28.38
CA LEU A 26 1.40 -23.32 27.70
C LEU A 26 2.44 -22.52 26.90
N VAL A 27 1.99 -21.49 26.17
CA VAL A 27 2.83 -20.55 25.39
C VAL A 27 3.82 -19.84 26.32
N ILE A 28 3.42 -19.51 27.54
CA ILE A 28 4.31 -18.86 28.51
C ILE A 28 5.21 -19.87 29.22
N ALA A 29 4.69 -21.03 29.63
CA ALA A 29 5.40 -21.96 30.53
C ALA A 29 6.38 -22.93 29.85
N LEU A 30 6.05 -23.44 28.66
CA LEU A 30 6.83 -24.50 27.99
C LEU A 30 8.28 -24.10 27.62
N PRO A 31 8.56 -22.83 27.23
CA PRO A 31 9.89 -22.45 26.76
C PRO A 31 10.77 -21.76 27.82
N ILE A 32 10.25 -21.51 29.03
CA ILE A 32 11.06 -21.02 30.17
C ILE A 32 12.20 -22.00 30.51
N PRO A 33 11.98 -23.33 30.61
CA PRO A 33 13.08 -24.29 30.75
C PRO A 33 14.10 -24.21 29.62
N PHE A 34 13.68 -23.87 28.40
CA PHE A 34 14.58 -23.72 27.25
C PHE A 34 15.47 -22.48 27.36
N VAL A 35 14.96 -21.36 27.90
CA VAL A 35 15.78 -20.17 28.21
C VAL A 35 16.82 -20.50 29.29
N ILE A 36 16.44 -21.27 30.31
CA ILE A 36 17.34 -21.67 31.41
C ILE A 36 18.42 -22.65 30.92
N LEU A 37 18.06 -23.62 30.08
CA LEU A 37 18.97 -24.65 29.57
C LEU A 37 19.65 -24.26 28.25
N ARG A 38 19.45 -23.03 27.79
CA ARG A 38 19.85 -22.55 26.46
C ARG A 38 21.33 -22.79 26.18
N ASP A 39 22.19 -22.42 27.12
CA ASP A 39 23.64 -22.47 26.94
C ASP A 39 24.18 -23.91 26.90
N VAL A 40 23.36 -24.89 27.29
CA VAL A 40 23.66 -26.33 27.20
C VAL A 40 23.19 -26.90 25.85
N VAL A 41 22.10 -26.35 25.30
CA VAL A 41 21.42 -26.89 24.10
C VAL A 41 21.89 -26.21 22.81
N LEU A 42 22.22 -24.92 22.85
CA LEU A 42 22.59 -24.13 21.68
C LEU A 42 24.10 -23.91 21.57
N PRO A 43 24.67 -23.95 20.34
CA PRO A 43 26.08 -23.65 20.14
C PRO A 43 26.43 -22.19 20.54
N GLY A 44 27.64 -21.96 21.04
CA GLY A 44 28.09 -20.65 21.55
C GLY A 44 27.97 -19.47 20.59
N ARG A 45 27.94 -19.70 19.27
CA ARG A 45 27.70 -18.66 18.26
C ARG A 45 26.36 -17.92 18.42
N PHE A 46 25.36 -18.53 19.06
CA PHE A 46 24.08 -17.87 19.34
C PHE A 46 24.19 -16.83 20.48
N ALA A 47 25.25 -16.87 21.28
CA ALA A 47 25.47 -16.00 22.42
C ALA A 47 26.43 -14.82 22.13
N TYR A 48 27.05 -14.76 20.95
CA TYR A 48 28.09 -13.77 20.63
C TYR A 48 27.62 -12.31 20.81
N ASP A 49 26.45 -11.96 20.26
CA ASP A 49 25.85 -10.63 20.43
C ASP A 49 25.52 -10.33 21.90
N ALA A 50 25.06 -11.35 22.63
CA ALA A 50 24.68 -11.22 24.02
C ALA A 50 25.89 -10.91 24.91
N PHE A 51 27.04 -11.54 24.63
CA PHE A 51 28.30 -11.24 25.31
C PHE A 51 28.77 -9.81 25.04
N GLY A 52 28.65 -9.32 23.79
CA GLY A 52 28.97 -7.94 23.46
C GLY A 52 28.13 -6.94 24.26
N ILE A 53 26.81 -7.12 24.27
CA ILE A 53 25.88 -6.27 25.02
C ILE A 53 26.17 -6.36 26.54
N ALA A 54 26.34 -7.57 27.07
CA ALA A 54 26.64 -7.78 28.49
C ALA A 54 27.95 -7.10 28.90
N THR A 55 28.97 -7.14 28.03
CA THR A 55 30.26 -6.48 28.25
C THR A 55 30.09 -4.96 28.33
N LEU A 56 29.31 -4.37 27.43
CA LEU A 56 29.04 -2.92 27.45
C LEU A 56 28.25 -2.48 28.68
N ILE A 57 27.30 -3.31 29.15
CA ILE A 57 26.58 -3.06 30.41
C ILE A 57 27.53 -3.16 31.61
N GLN A 58 28.46 -4.12 31.59
CA GLN A 58 29.44 -4.33 32.66
C GLN A 58 30.53 -3.25 32.70
N TYR A 59 30.86 -2.66 31.55
CA TYR A 59 31.89 -1.64 31.41
C TYR A 59 31.36 -0.40 30.68
N PRO A 60 30.51 0.42 31.33
CA PRO A 60 29.86 1.56 30.69
C PRO A 60 30.82 2.61 30.14
N TYR A 61 32.02 2.74 30.72
CA TYR A 61 33.07 3.66 30.23
C TYR A 61 33.53 3.36 28.81
N LEU A 62 33.33 2.13 28.30
CA LEU A 62 33.62 1.79 26.91
C LEU A 62 32.71 2.57 25.94
N LEU A 63 31.48 2.90 26.35
CA LEU A 63 30.52 3.65 25.55
C LEU A 63 30.99 5.08 25.24
N ASP A 64 31.87 5.64 26.07
CA ASP A 64 32.44 6.97 25.89
C ASP A 64 33.73 6.94 25.03
N LEU A 65 34.31 5.76 24.82
CA LEU A 65 35.60 5.57 24.15
C LEU A 65 35.48 5.05 22.71
N TYR A 66 34.39 4.35 22.37
CA TYR A 66 34.20 3.74 21.05
C TYR A 66 32.74 3.81 20.60
N ASP A 67 32.53 4.01 19.30
CA ASP A 67 31.19 3.91 18.70
C ASP A 67 30.80 2.44 18.47
N PHE A 68 30.00 1.89 19.38
CA PHE A 68 29.44 0.54 19.28
C PHE A 68 28.09 0.50 18.54
N GLY A 69 27.66 1.62 17.92
CA GLY A 69 26.39 1.74 17.23
C GLY A 69 25.21 1.26 18.07
N SER A 70 24.32 0.47 17.46
CA SER A 70 23.10 0.00 18.12
C SER A 70 23.34 -0.79 19.43
N TYR A 71 24.52 -1.42 19.62
CA TYR A 71 24.82 -2.17 20.85
C TYR A 71 24.88 -1.26 22.07
N ALA A 72 25.33 -0.01 21.90
CA ALA A 72 25.34 1.00 22.96
C ALA A 72 23.92 1.37 23.41
N ASP A 73 23.01 1.61 22.47
CA ASP A 73 21.62 1.97 22.77
C ASP A 73 20.86 0.84 23.45
N ILE A 74 21.15 -0.39 23.06
CA ILE A 74 20.55 -1.59 23.66
C ILE A 74 21.09 -1.81 25.06
N ALA A 75 22.40 -1.67 25.27
CA ALA A 75 23.01 -1.73 26.59
C ALA A 75 22.38 -0.68 27.51
N ARG A 76 22.23 0.57 27.03
CA ARG A 76 21.53 1.65 27.75
C ARG A 76 20.08 1.28 28.09
N ALA A 77 19.34 0.66 27.17
CA ALA A 77 17.97 0.23 27.42
C ALA A 77 17.87 -0.85 28.52
N TYR A 78 18.77 -1.84 28.51
CA TYR A 78 18.84 -2.86 29.56
C TYR A 78 19.31 -2.29 30.90
N SER A 79 20.26 -1.37 30.91
CA SER A 79 20.71 -0.69 32.14
C SER A 79 19.61 0.20 32.74
N ALA A 80 18.82 0.88 31.91
CA ALA A 80 17.72 1.74 32.36
C ALA A 80 16.62 0.98 33.12
N ILE A 81 16.43 -0.31 32.82
CA ILE A 81 15.51 -1.22 33.52
C ILE A 81 16.18 -1.99 34.67
N GLY A 82 17.42 -1.62 35.03
CA GLY A 82 18.13 -2.13 36.21
C GLY A 82 18.87 -3.46 36.01
N LEU A 83 19.07 -3.91 34.77
CA LEU A 83 19.81 -5.15 34.48
C LEU A 83 21.30 -4.89 34.31
N THR A 84 22.12 -5.76 34.88
CA THR A 84 23.59 -5.72 34.82
C THR A 84 24.14 -6.78 33.85
N GLY A 85 25.41 -6.67 33.44
CA GLY A 85 26.03 -7.61 32.49
C GLY A 85 26.06 -9.07 32.96
N ARG A 86 25.78 -9.35 34.24
CA ARG A 86 25.70 -10.72 34.80
C ARG A 86 24.29 -11.31 34.76
N ASP A 87 23.26 -10.52 34.47
CA ASP A 87 21.85 -10.91 34.55
C ASP A 87 21.32 -11.55 33.25
N LEU A 88 22.03 -12.57 32.74
CA LEU A 88 21.68 -13.25 31.49
C LEU A 88 20.28 -13.89 31.51
N ILE A 89 19.92 -14.55 32.62
CA ILE A 89 18.62 -15.23 32.77
C ILE A 89 17.47 -14.20 32.89
N PRO A 90 17.51 -13.17 33.77
CA PRO A 90 16.49 -12.11 33.79
C PRO A 90 16.33 -11.39 32.45
N ALA A 91 17.44 -11.05 31.77
CA ALA A 91 17.40 -10.43 30.44
C ALA A 91 16.75 -11.35 29.40
N GLY A 92 17.05 -12.65 29.47
CA GLY A 92 16.44 -13.65 28.60
C GLY A 92 14.96 -13.88 28.85
N LEU A 93 14.52 -13.89 30.11
CA LEU A 93 13.10 -13.97 30.47
C LEU A 93 12.33 -12.73 30.01
N LEU A 94 12.93 -11.54 30.05
CA LEU A 94 12.33 -10.32 29.53
C LEU A 94 12.18 -10.38 27.99
N GLY A 95 13.25 -10.76 27.28
CA GLY A 95 13.24 -10.91 25.83
C GLY A 95 12.23 -11.96 25.37
N TYR A 96 12.25 -13.13 25.99
CA TYR A 96 11.28 -14.18 25.73
C TYR A 96 9.85 -13.78 26.12
N GLY A 97 9.66 -13.16 27.28
CA GLY A 97 8.35 -12.76 27.79
C GLY A 97 7.64 -11.78 26.88
N THR A 98 8.36 -10.83 26.29
CA THR A 98 7.80 -9.91 25.29
C THR A 98 7.43 -10.60 23.98
N MET A 99 8.24 -11.58 23.55
CA MET A 99 7.92 -12.43 22.41
C MET A 99 6.66 -13.27 22.65
N ALA A 100 6.54 -13.88 23.82
CA ALA A 100 5.35 -14.64 24.21
C ALA A 100 4.11 -13.72 24.29
N LEU A 101 4.25 -12.53 24.88
CA LEU A 101 3.17 -11.55 24.98
C LEU A 101 2.69 -11.09 23.59
N SER A 102 3.60 -10.74 22.68
CA SER A 102 3.23 -10.36 21.31
C SER A 102 2.53 -11.50 20.56
N THR A 103 2.96 -12.75 20.78
CA THR A 103 2.30 -13.96 20.26
C THR A 103 0.88 -14.11 20.82
N VAL A 104 0.70 -13.92 22.13
CA VAL A 104 -0.62 -13.97 22.78
C VAL A 104 -1.54 -12.86 22.24
N ILE A 105 -1.02 -11.64 22.06
CA ILE A 105 -1.78 -10.54 21.46
C ILE A 105 -2.20 -10.89 20.02
N ALA A 106 -1.31 -11.49 19.23
CA ALA A 106 -1.62 -11.98 17.88
C ALA A 106 -2.73 -13.04 17.90
N LEU A 107 -2.67 -14.02 18.80
CA LEU A 107 -3.72 -15.03 18.99
C LEU A 107 -5.06 -14.40 19.42
N TRP A 108 -5.02 -13.44 20.34
CA TRP A 108 -6.20 -12.70 20.79
C TRP A 108 -6.83 -11.90 19.64
N ARG A 109 -6.01 -11.21 18.84
CA ARG A 109 -6.45 -10.47 17.64
C ARG A 109 -7.01 -11.39 16.56
N ALA A 110 -6.50 -12.61 16.44
CA ALA A 110 -7.03 -13.58 15.49
C ALA A 110 -8.44 -14.06 15.85
N GLY A 111 -8.85 -13.95 17.11
CA GLY A 111 -10.20 -14.31 17.57
C GLY A 111 -10.51 -15.81 17.59
N ARG A 112 -9.57 -16.67 17.16
CA ARG A 112 -9.69 -18.13 17.10
C ARG A 112 -8.34 -18.81 17.36
N LEU A 113 -8.40 -20.07 17.80
CA LEU A 113 -7.20 -20.87 18.08
C LEU A 113 -6.64 -21.50 16.79
N PRO A 114 -5.30 -21.71 16.72
CA PRO A 114 -4.68 -22.40 15.60
C PRO A 114 -5.10 -23.88 15.58
N ARG A 115 -5.98 -24.26 14.65
CA ARG A 115 -6.43 -25.66 14.47
C ARG A 115 -5.60 -26.43 13.44
N ARG A 116 -5.05 -25.75 12.43
CA ARG A 116 -4.27 -26.37 11.36
C ARG A 116 -2.86 -26.70 11.85
N THR A 117 -2.34 -27.86 11.47
CA THR A 117 -0.98 -28.33 11.79
C THR A 117 0.09 -27.29 11.49
N SER A 118 -0.02 -26.55 10.38
CA SER A 118 0.93 -25.48 10.03
C SER A 118 0.91 -24.29 10.98
N ALA A 119 -0.27 -23.90 11.51
CA ALA A 119 -0.39 -22.79 12.45
C ALA A 119 0.12 -23.19 13.85
N VAL A 120 -0.13 -24.45 14.25
CA VAL A 120 0.40 -25.03 15.50
C VAL A 120 1.92 -25.13 15.42
N ALA A 121 2.46 -25.65 14.32
CA ALA A 121 3.91 -25.74 14.09
C ALA A 121 4.57 -24.36 14.05
N LEU A 122 3.94 -23.36 13.42
CA LEU A 122 4.43 -21.98 13.41
C LEU A 122 4.42 -21.35 14.82
N THR A 123 3.39 -21.64 15.62
CA THR A 123 3.34 -21.20 17.03
C THR A 123 4.50 -21.83 17.82
N GLY A 124 4.73 -23.14 17.69
CA GLY A 124 5.85 -23.82 18.35
C GLY A 124 7.20 -23.26 17.92
N ALA A 125 7.41 -23.06 16.61
CA ALA A 125 8.64 -22.48 16.07
C ALA A 125 8.88 -21.05 16.56
N THR A 126 7.82 -20.22 16.64
CA THR A 126 7.88 -18.86 17.17
C THR A 126 8.43 -18.83 18.60
N LEU A 127 7.99 -19.78 19.43
CA LEU A 127 8.41 -19.87 20.82
C LEU A 127 9.82 -20.42 21.00
N VAL A 128 10.16 -21.48 20.27
CA VAL A 128 11.52 -22.05 20.31
C VAL A 128 12.55 -21.05 19.81
N LEU A 129 12.28 -20.36 18.70
CA LEU A 129 13.18 -19.33 18.18
C LEU A 129 13.22 -18.10 19.07
N GLY A 130 12.10 -17.71 19.67
CA GLY A 130 12.07 -16.67 20.70
C GLY A 130 13.00 -16.99 21.87
N ALA A 131 12.95 -18.22 22.37
CA ALA A 131 13.86 -18.65 23.44
C ALA A 131 15.33 -18.76 22.96
N ALA A 132 15.56 -19.15 21.70
CA ALA A 132 16.90 -19.26 21.13
C ALA A 132 17.59 -17.90 20.87
N PHE A 133 16.85 -16.90 20.36
CA PHE A 133 17.42 -15.62 19.91
C PHE A 133 17.11 -14.43 20.84
N LEU A 134 16.02 -14.49 21.61
CA LEU A 134 15.63 -13.46 22.58
C LEU A 134 15.78 -13.94 24.03
N GLY A 135 16.16 -15.21 24.26
CA GLY A 135 16.40 -15.77 25.59
C GLY A 135 17.72 -15.35 26.25
N THR A 136 18.34 -14.24 25.85
CA THR A 136 19.50 -13.56 26.49
C THR A 136 19.41 -12.06 26.21
N PHE A 137 20.42 -11.27 26.60
CA PHE A 137 20.64 -9.95 26.01
C PHE A 137 20.59 -10.04 24.49
N SER A 138 19.65 -9.30 23.89
CA SER A 138 19.38 -9.37 22.47
C SER A 138 18.92 -8.01 21.95
N LYS A 139 19.47 -7.65 20.81
CA LYS A 139 19.09 -6.45 20.06
C LYS A 139 17.66 -6.53 19.49
N GLU A 140 17.12 -7.74 19.35
CA GLU A 140 15.78 -7.98 18.79
C GLU A 140 14.64 -7.79 19.81
N PHE A 141 14.96 -7.67 21.10
CA PHE A 141 13.96 -7.43 22.16
C PHE A 141 13.12 -6.18 21.87
N LEU A 142 13.76 -5.07 21.49
CA LEU A 142 13.07 -3.82 21.19
C LEU A 142 12.15 -3.95 19.96
N VAL A 143 12.51 -4.79 18.99
CA VAL A 143 11.67 -5.09 17.83
C VAL A 143 10.44 -5.89 18.28
N ALA A 144 10.59 -6.88 19.16
CA ALA A 144 9.46 -7.64 19.69
C ALA A 144 8.47 -6.74 20.47
N VAL A 145 8.98 -5.78 21.24
CA VAL A 145 8.15 -4.74 21.91
C VAL A 145 7.39 -3.92 20.87
N LEU A 146 8.07 -3.43 19.83
CA LEU A 146 7.44 -2.67 18.74
C LEU A 146 6.33 -3.49 18.05
N ILE A 147 6.56 -4.77 17.76
CA ILE A 147 5.53 -5.64 17.16
C ILE A 147 4.32 -5.80 18.09
N GLY A 148 4.55 -5.95 19.40
CA GLY A 148 3.48 -5.95 20.40
C GLY A 148 2.65 -4.66 20.35
N VAL A 149 3.29 -3.49 20.31
CA VAL A 149 2.63 -2.19 20.19
C VAL A 149 1.82 -2.09 18.87
N VAL A 150 2.41 -2.49 17.75
CA VAL A 150 1.78 -2.48 16.42
C VAL A 150 0.50 -3.35 16.39
N LEU A 151 0.50 -4.48 17.11
CA LEU A 151 -0.66 -5.37 17.26
C LEU A 151 -1.76 -4.78 18.19
N LEU A 152 -1.38 -3.95 19.16
CA LEU A 152 -2.32 -3.29 20.08
C LEU A 152 -2.99 -2.06 19.48
N ILE A 153 -2.30 -1.31 18.62
CA ILE A 153 -2.86 -0.12 17.96
C ILE A 153 -4.11 -0.49 17.13
N PRO A 154 -5.25 0.20 17.26
CA PRO A 154 -6.47 -0.16 16.54
C PRO A 154 -6.31 -0.15 15.01
N ALA A 155 -7.10 -0.98 14.32
CA ALA A 155 -7.14 -1.00 12.86
C ALA A 155 -8.09 0.09 12.34
N GLY A 156 -7.54 1.20 11.84
CA GLY A 156 -8.27 2.36 11.32
C GLY A 156 -7.31 3.43 10.82
N PHE A 157 -7.81 4.52 10.23
CA PHE A 157 -6.94 5.59 9.68
C PHE A 157 -5.95 6.14 10.72
N VAL A 158 -6.46 6.54 11.90
CA VAL A 158 -5.63 7.01 13.02
C VAL A 158 -4.62 5.95 13.46
N GLY A 159 -5.04 4.69 13.51
CA GLY A 159 -4.15 3.59 13.87
C GLY A 159 -3.01 3.37 12.86
N GLU A 160 -3.24 3.57 11.57
CA GLU A 160 -2.16 3.50 10.57
C GLU A 160 -1.15 4.64 10.74
N VAL A 161 -1.62 5.85 11.05
CA VAL A 161 -0.73 6.99 11.36
C VAL A 161 0.11 6.69 12.60
N LEU A 162 -0.50 6.14 13.66
CA LEU A 162 0.21 5.75 14.88
C LEU A 162 1.24 4.65 14.64
N VAL A 163 0.96 3.67 13.78
CA VAL A 163 1.93 2.63 13.41
C VAL A 163 3.10 3.25 12.66
N ILE A 164 2.86 4.11 11.67
CA ILE A 164 3.93 4.79 10.93
C ILE A 164 4.76 5.65 11.88
N ALA A 165 4.13 6.40 12.78
CA ALA A 165 4.81 7.19 13.79
C ALA A 165 5.67 6.32 14.72
N ALA A 166 5.17 5.17 15.17
CA ALA A 166 5.93 4.22 15.99
C ALA A 166 7.15 3.65 15.25
N LEU A 167 6.99 3.29 13.97
CA LEU A 167 8.10 2.81 13.13
C LEU A 167 9.16 3.89 12.89
N LEU A 168 8.73 5.13 12.63
CA LEU A 168 9.64 6.28 12.47
C LEU A 168 10.37 6.63 13.76
N ALA A 169 9.67 6.66 14.90
CA ALA A 169 10.27 6.91 16.20
C ALA A 169 11.28 5.82 16.57
N PHE A 170 10.94 4.55 16.34
CA PHE A 170 11.88 3.45 16.51
C PHE A 170 13.12 3.60 15.62
N GLY A 171 12.92 4.02 14.38
CA GLY A 171 14.01 4.27 13.45
C GLY A 171 14.94 5.41 13.88
N ALA A 172 14.38 6.50 14.37
CA ALA A 172 15.14 7.65 14.85
C ALA A 172 15.90 7.37 16.15
N LEU A 173 15.37 6.51 17.03
CA LEU A 173 15.92 6.28 18.36
C LEU A 173 16.90 5.10 18.44
N TYR A 174 16.71 4.06 17.61
CA TYR A 174 17.44 2.80 17.79
C TYR A 174 18.08 2.27 16.51
N ARG A 175 17.40 2.38 15.35
CA ARG A 175 17.91 1.82 14.09
C ARG A 175 17.46 2.60 12.86
N PRO A 176 18.32 3.45 12.26
CA PRO A 176 17.94 4.37 11.19
C PRO A 176 17.19 3.73 10.00
N TYR A 177 17.55 2.51 9.59
CA TYR A 177 16.90 1.84 8.45
C TYR A 177 15.43 1.46 8.71
N TRP A 178 14.94 1.48 9.96
CA TRP A 178 13.51 1.33 10.25
C TRP A 178 12.66 2.50 9.75
N THR A 179 13.27 3.66 9.49
CA THR A 179 12.60 4.75 8.77
C THR A 179 12.25 4.35 7.33
N ILE A 180 13.14 3.60 6.67
CA ILE A 180 12.91 3.04 5.34
C ILE A 180 11.78 2.00 5.41
N ILE A 181 11.80 1.13 6.43
CA ILE A 181 10.72 0.16 6.67
C ILE A 181 9.37 0.88 6.85
N ALA A 182 9.32 2.01 7.56
CA ALA A 182 8.09 2.78 7.76
C ALA A 182 7.52 3.32 6.42
N VAL A 183 8.39 3.83 5.55
CA VAL A 183 8.00 4.34 4.22
C VAL A 183 7.52 3.20 3.32
N VAL A 184 8.29 2.11 3.24
CA VAL A 184 7.93 0.93 2.45
C VAL A 184 6.63 0.30 2.96
N TYR A 185 6.46 0.22 4.28
CA TYR A 185 5.22 -0.24 4.92
C TYR A 185 4.03 0.59 4.46
N ALA A 186 4.12 1.92 4.48
CA ALA A 186 3.03 2.80 4.05
C ALA A 186 2.67 2.60 2.57
N ILE A 187 3.68 2.42 1.71
CA ILE A 187 3.50 2.13 0.28
C ILE A 187 2.80 0.78 0.09
N ILE A 188 3.30 -0.29 0.71
CA ILE A 188 2.70 -1.62 0.61
C ILE A 188 1.28 -1.61 1.19
N ARG A 189 1.01 -0.90 2.29
CA ARG A 189 -0.34 -0.74 2.85
C ARG A 189 -1.30 -0.08 1.86
N LEU A 190 -0.84 0.94 1.13
CA LEU A 190 -1.63 1.59 0.10
C LEU A 190 -1.96 0.60 -1.03
N ILE A 191 -0.98 -0.18 -1.47
CA ILE A 191 -1.16 -1.18 -2.53
C ILE A 191 -2.10 -2.31 -2.07
N LEU A 192 -1.98 -2.78 -0.83
CA LEU A 192 -2.86 -3.82 -0.27
C LEU A 192 -4.33 -3.37 -0.16
N ARG A 193 -4.60 -2.06 -0.08
CA ARG A 193 -5.98 -1.54 -0.10
C ARG A 193 -6.62 -1.61 -1.49
N THR A 194 -5.82 -1.59 -2.55
CA THR A 194 -6.30 -1.43 -3.93
C THR A 194 -6.23 -2.73 -4.73
N ALA A 195 -5.20 -3.53 -4.54
CA ALA A 195 -4.99 -4.77 -5.28
C ALA A 195 -6.01 -5.85 -4.91
N ARG A 196 -6.71 -6.40 -5.92
CA ARG A 196 -7.45 -7.67 -5.83
C ARG A 196 -6.58 -8.74 -6.47
N GLY A 197 -6.11 -9.70 -5.69
CA GLY A 197 -5.24 -10.79 -6.15
C GLY A 197 -3.89 -10.82 -5.46
N THR A 198 -3.40 -12.04 -5.22
CA THR A 198 -2.30 -12.32 -4.29
C THR A 198 -0.96 -12.52 -4.98
N ARG A 199 -0.97 -12.70 -6.31
CA ARG A 199 0.23 -12.85 -7.14
C ARG A 199 1.04 -11.56 -7.26
N GLY A 200 0.38 -10.39 -7.24
CA GLY A 200 1.05 -9.09 -7.30
C GLY A 200 1.88 -8.77 -6.04
N PHE A 201 1.54 -9.32 -4.88
CA PHE A 201 2.23 -9.02 -3.62
C PHE A 201 3.67 -9.52 -3.61
N TRP A 202 3.93 -10.68 -4.22
CA TRP A 202 5.28 -11.23 -4.33
C TRP A 202 6.15 -10.47 -5.32
N LEU A 203 5.56 -9.75 -6.29
CA LEU A 203 6.30 -8.85 -7.18
C LEU A 203 6.68 -7.54 -6.50
N LEU A 204 5.98 -7.12 -5.43
CA LEU A 204 6.33 -5.90 -4.70
C LEU A 204 7.70 -6.00 -4.02
N VAL A 205 8.07 -7.18 -3.54
CA VAL A 205 9.34 -7.41 -2.85
C VAL A 205 10.55 -7.12 -3.74
N PRO A 206 10.74 -7.79 -4.91
CA PRO A 206 11.87 -7.51 -5.79
C PRO A 206 11.80 -6.10 -6.40
N CYS A 207 10.60 -5.58 -6.71
CA CYS A 207 10.46 -4.20 -7.21
C CYS A 207 10.90 -3.15 -6.17
N THR A 208 10.53 -3.36 -4.91
CA THR A 208 10.95 -2.47 -3.81
C THR A 208 12.45 -2.57 -3.57
N ALA A 209 13.02 -3.79 -3.59
CA ALA A 209 14.45 -4.01 -3.47
C ALA A 209 15.23 -3.28 -4.60
N ALA A 210 14.74 -3.39 -5.84
CA ALA A 210 15.33 -2.68 -6.98
C ALA A 210 15.25 -1.16 -6.84
N ALA A 211 14.08 -0.65 -6.41
CA ALA A 211 13.87 0.78 -6.20
C ALA A 211 14.76 1.34 -5.09
N LEU A 212 14.93 0.61 -3.99
CA LEU A 212 15.83 1.01 -2.89
C LEU A 212 17.29 1.00 -3.36
N GLY A 213 17.73 -0.02 -4.09
CA GLY A 213 19.08 -0.08 -4.63
C GLY A 213 19.38 1.09 -5.58
N LEU A 214 18.43 1.42 -6.46
CA LEU A 214 18.55 2.57 -7.36
C LEU A 214 18.54 3.90 -6.60
N MET A 215 17.69 4.02 -5.57
CA MET A 215 17.60 5.21 -4.73
C MET A 215 18.92 5.49 -4.00
N ILE A 216 19.58 4.47 -3.46
CA ILE A 216 20.89 4.62 -2.81
C ILE A 216 21.89 5.17 -3.80
N TRP A 217 22.01 4.57 -4.98
CA TRP A 217 22.93 5.05 -6.00
C TRP A 217 22.65 6.48 -6.43
N LEU A 218 21.37 6.83 -6.63
CA LEU A 218 21.01 8.20 -6.99
C LEU A 218 21.38 9.20 -5.88
N GLN A 219 21.16 8.85 -4.60
CA GLN A 219 21.37 9.75 -3.45
C GLN A 219 22.84 9.90 -3.04
N THR A 220 23.56 8.79 -2.93
CA THR A 220 24.91 8.75 -2.37
C THR A 220 26.00 8.66 -3.43
N GLY A 221 25.64 8.32 -4.68
CA GLY A 221 26.61 7.97 -5.72
C GLY A 221 27.27 6.60 -5.52
N GLN A 222 26.98 5.93 -4.40
CA GLN A 222 27.55 4.63 -4.05
C GLN A 222 26.71 3.49 -4.63
N SER A 223 27.36 2.37 -4.95
CA SER A 223 26.62 1.16 -5.37
C SER A 223 25.70 0.66 -4.26
N ALA A 224 24.60 0.01 -4.60
CA ALA A 224 23.77 -0.66 -3.58
C ALA A 224 24.56 -1.80 -2.89
N ASP A 225 25.56 -2.35 -3.58
CA ASP A 225 26.51 -3.30 -3.01
C ASP A 225 27.42 -2.68 -1.94
N PHE A 226 27.72 -1.38 -1.99
CA PHE A 226 28.46 -0.70 -0.93
C PHE A 226 27.73 -0.81 0.41
N ALA A 227 26.42 -0.56 0.42
CA ALA A 227 25.60 -0.72 1.62
C ALA A 227 25.53 -2.19 2.08
N ARG A 228 25.46 -3.12 1.14
CA ARG A 228 25.36 -4.57 1.39
C ARG A 228 26.65 -5.18 1.94
N LEU A 229 27.78 -4.77 1.40
CA LEU A 229 29.11 -5.27 1.76
C LEU A 229 29.66 -4.58 3.01
N GLY A 230 29.51 -3.25 3.11
CA GLY A 230 30.14 -2.45 4.16
C GLY A 230 29.62 -2.72 5.58
N VAL A 231 28.36 -3.12 5.75
CA VAL A 231 27.80 -3.41 7.09
C VAL A 231 28.36 -4.72 7.69
N ASN A 232 28.90 -5.60 6.86
CA ASN A 232 29.33 -6.94 7.27
C ASN A 232 30.82 -7.24 7.02
N GLU A 233 31.61 -6.25 6.57
CA GLU A 233 33.02 -6.40 6.19
C GLU A 233 33.92 -6.90 7.35
N TYR A 234 33.50 -6.68 8.61
CA TYR A 234 34.20 -7.13 9.82
C TYR A 234 33.78 -8.52 10.32
N ARG A 235 32.79 -9.19 9.71
CA ARG A 235 32.31 -10.52 10.16
C ARG A 235 33.15 -11.61 9.48
N GLY A 236 33.67 -12.56 10.27
CA GLY A 236 34.58 -13.62 9.80
C GLY A 236 34.03 -14.55 8.71
N ALA A 237 34.91 -15.39 8.15
CA ALA A 237 34.69 -16.22 6.95
C ALA A 237 33.43 -17.11 6.94
N GLU A 238 32.88 -17.47 8.10
CA GLU A 238 31.67 -18.31 8.20
C GLU A 238 30.36 -17.59 7.83
N THR A 239 30.36 -16.25 7.68
CA THR A 239 29.14 -15.44 7.42
C THR A 239 28.92 -15.05 5.96
N ARG A 240 29.84 -15.40 5.04
CA ARG A 240 29.93 -14.89 3.65
C ARG A 240 28.78 -15.24 2.69
N THR A 241 27.84 -16.08 3.10
CA THR A 241 26.93 -16.83 2.21
C THR A 241 26.06 -15.99 1.26
N LEU A 242 25.66 -14.77 1.66
CA LEU A 242 24.82 -13.85 0.87
C LEU A 242 25.41 -12.43 0.75
N ILE A 243 26.59 -12.22 1.35
CA ILE A 243 27.26 -10.91 1.38
C ILE A 243 27.94 -10.66 0.03
N GLU A 244 28.52 -11.70 -0.58
CA GLU A 244 29.25 -11.60 -1.85
C GLU A 244 28.35 -11.22 -3.04
N ARG A 245 28.95 -10.67 -4.10
CA ARG A 245 28.24 -10.32 -5.34
C ARG A 245 27.88 -11.59 -6.11
N PHE A 246 26.61 -11.73 -6.48
CA PHE A 246 26.16 -12.78 -7.38
C PHE A 246 26.54 -12.46 -8.84
N VAL A 247 26.50 -11.17 -9.18
CA VAL A 247 26.74 -10.64 -10.52
C VAL A 247 27.71 -9.46 -10.45
N HIS A 248 28.69 -9.44 -11.35
CA HIS A 248 29.74 -8.42 -11.41
C HIS A 248 29.51 -7.47 -12.61
N TRP A 249 28.36 -6.81 -12.64
CA TRP A 249 27.99 -5.86 -13.71
C TRP A 249 28.33 -4.41 -13.34
N PRO A 250 28.41 -3.50 -14.34
CA PRO A 250 28.59 -2.07 -14.08
C PRO A 250 27.48 -1.46 -13.21
N GLU A 251 27.84 -0.49 -12.38
CA GLU A 251 26.90 0.25 -11.54
C GLU A 251 26.08 1.25 -12.38
N PRO A 252 24.80 1.50 -12.02
CA PRO A 252 24.08 0.99 -10.85
C PRO A 252 23.45 -0.41 -11.02
N LEU A 253 23.47 -0.96 -12.24
CA LEU A 253 22.75 -2.19 -12.57
C LEU A 253 23.26 -3.41 -11.77
N GLY A 254 24.58 -3.52 -11.59
CA GLY A 254 25.19 -4.57 -10.77
C GLY A 254 24.66 -4.61 -9.34
N GLY A 255 24.77 -3.49 -8.61
CA GLY A 255 24.29 -3.41 -7.23
C GLY A 255 22.79 -3.63 -7.11
N VAL A 256 21.98 -3.06 -8.01
CA VAL A 256 20.52 -3.24 -8.01
C VAL A 256 20.13 -4.72 -8.19
N VAL A 257 20.74 -5.41 -9.15
CA VAL A 257 20.45 -6.84 -9.41
C VAL A 257 20.90 -7.70 -8.23
N ASN A 258 22.07 -7.44 -7.66
CA ASN A 258 22.58 -8.18 -6.51
C ASN A 258 21.67 -8.05 -5.28
N VAL A 259 21.16 -6.85 -5.00
CA VAL A 259 20.19 -6.63 -3.90
C VAL A 259 18.91 -7.41 -4.14
N VAL A 260 18.36 -7.39 -5.36
CA VAL A 260 17.15 -8.17 -5.69
C VAL A 260 17.37 -9.67 -5.50
N ILE A 261 18.48 -10.22 -6.02
CA ILE A 261 18.81 -11.64 -5.88
C ILE A 261 18.94 -11.98 -4.39
N THR A 262 19.65 -11.15 -3.61
CA THR A 262 19.82 -11.35 -2.17
C THR A 262 18.47 -11.39 -1.45
N THR A 263 17.58 -10.43 -1.72
CA THR A 263 16.23 -10.40 -1.14
C THR A 263 15.41 -11.65 -1.50
N VAL A 264 15.51 -12.15 -2.73
CA VAL A 264 14.83 -13.39 -3.15
C VAL A 264 15.42 -14.61 -2.45
N MET A 265 16.73 -14.68 -2.31
CA MET A 265 17.42 -15.79 -1.64
C MET A 265 17.13 -15.85 -0.14
N LEU A 266 16.79 -14.72 0.51
CA LEU A 266 16.29 -14.72 1.89
C LEU A 266 14.93 -15.42 2.06
N VAL A 267 14.14 -15.51 0.98
CA VAL A 267 12.86 -16.25 0.95
C VAL A 267 13.08 -17.71 0.54
N VAL A 268 13.93 -17.93 -0.46
CA VAL A 268 14.27 -19.25 -1.00
C VAL A 268 15.74 -19.54 -0.72
N PRO A 269 16.07 -20.20 0.41
CA PRO A 269 17.44 -20.29 0.92
C PRO A 269 18.32 -21.32 0.20
N LEU A 270 18.43 -21.25 -1.14
CA LEU A 270 19.24 -22.17 -1.95
C LEU A 270 20.72 -22.23 -1.53
N PRO A 271 21.41 -21.11 -1.28
CA PRO A 271 22.82 -21.13 -0.85
C PRO A 271 23.04 -21.90 0.46
N LEU A 272 22.07 -21.90 1.39
CA LEU A 272 22.20 -22.68 2.63
C LEU A 272 22.22 -24.18 2.39
N PHE A 273 21.45 -24.68 1.43
CA PHE A 273 21.47 -26.10 1.07
C PHE A 273 22.82 -26.51 0.47
N ALA A 274 23.49 -25.60 -0.25
CA ALA A 274 24.79 -25.86 -0.86
C ALA A 274 25.95 -25.99 0.16
N LEU A 275 25.81 -25.43 1.37
CA LEU A 275 26.83 -25.48 2.42
C LEU A 275 26.93 -26.84 3.13
N GLY A 276 25.96 -27.74 2.93
CA GLY A 276 26.06 -29.16 3.31
C GLY A 276 26.07 -29.50 4.81
N THR A 277 26.04 -28.53 5.73
CA THR A 277 26.01 -28.82 7.18
C THR A 277 24.58 -28.99 7.70
N ILE A 278 24.41 -29.74 8.80
CA ILE A 278 23.12 -29.92 9.50
C ILE A 278 22.51 -28.57 9.92
N TYR A 279 23.33 -27.64 10.40
CA TYR A 279 22.86 -26.32 10.83
C TYR A 279 22.30 -25.47 9.69
N HIS A 280 23.03 -25.38 8.57
CA HIS A 280 22.58 -24.64 7.41
C HIS A 280 21.34 -25.29 6.77
N GLY A 281 21.30 -26.63 6.70
CA GLY A 281 20.12 -27.37 6.23
C GLY A 281 18.87 -27.18 7.10
N SER A 282 19.00 -27.24 8.43
CA SER A 282 17.86 -27.01 9.34
C SER A 282 17.37 -25.57 9.32
N SER A 283 18.29 -24.60 9.22
CA SER A 283 17.96 -23.18 9.07
C SER A 283 17.23 -22.91 7.74
N ALA A 284 17.68 -23.53 6.63
CA ALA A 284 17.04 -23.43 5.32
C ALA A 284 15.60 -23.98 5.35
N LEU A 285 15.39 -25.14 5.98
CA LEU A 285 14.07 -25.75 6.13
C LEU A 285 13.12 -24.90 6.97
N LEU A 286 13.61 -24.28 8.05
CA LEU A 286 12.81 -23.36 8.88
C LEU A 286 12.40 -22.10 8.12
N ILE A 287 13.34 -21.45 7.43
CA ILE A 287 13.08 -20.27 6.60
C ILE A 287 12.05 -20.61 5.52
N LEU A 288 12.25 -21.73 4.81
CA LEU A 288 11.32 -22.19 3.79
C LEU A 288 9.93 -22.49 4.38
N PHE A 289 9.86 -23.13 5.55
CA PHE A 289 8.60 -23.37 6.26
C PHE A 289 7.86 -22.06 6.58
N PHE A 290 8.54 -21.03 7.09
CA PHE A 290 7.92 -19.74 7.39
C PHE A 290 7.37 -19.05 6.15
N TRP A 291 8.18 -18.97 5.08
CA TRP A 291 7.76 -18.28 3.87
C TRP A 291 6.71 -19.07 3.07
N VAL A 292 6.78 -20.40 3.03
CA VAL A 292 5.76 -21.24 2.39
C VAL A 292 4.45 -21.16 3.16
N THR A 293 4.45 -21.21 4.49
CA THR A 293 3.21 -21.11 5.28
C THR A 293 2.58 -19.72 5.17
N PHE A 294 3.38 -18.67 5.29
CA PHE A 294 2.92 -17.30 5.13
C PHE A 294 2.47 -16.99 3.71
N GLY A 295 3.22 -17.43 2.70
CA GLY A 295 2.87 -17.25 1.31
C GLY A 295 1.68 -18.07 0.86
N ARG A 296 1.48 -19.27 1.41
CA ARG A 296 0.22 -19.99 1.27
C ARG A 296 -0.92 -19.22 1.91
N ALA A 297 -0.76 -18.64 3.10
CA ALA A 297 -1.81 -17.83 3.72
C ALA A 297 -2.16 -16.59 2.87
N ILE A 298 -1.15 -15.90 2.33
CA ILE A 298 -1.35 -14.76 1.43
C ILE A 298 -2.01 -15.21 0.13
N ALA A 299 -1.49 -16.21 -0.58
CA ALA A 299 -1.97 -16.66 -1.90
C ALA A 299 -3.48 -16.95 -1.91
N ASN A 300 -3.90 -17.48 -0.78
CA ASN A 300 -5.22 -17.96 -0.48
C ASN A 300 -6.24 -16.85 -0.15
N TYR A 301 -5.80 -15.64 0.22
CA TYR A 301 -6.65 -14.43 0.16
C TYR A 301 -7.12 -14.09 -1.27
N GLY A 302 -6.83 -14.92 -2.28
CA GLY A 302 -7.08 -14.71 -3.71
C GLY A 302 -8.53 -14.49 -4.15
N GLY A 303 -9.48 -14.39 -3.23
CA GLY A 303 -10.86 -13.94 -3.47
C GLY A 303 -11.31 -12.72 -2.64
N THR A 304 -10.60 -12.34 -1.56
CA THR A 304 -11.01 -11.30 -0.62
C THR A 304 -9.85 -10.37 -0.24
N ARG A 305 -10.10 -9.06 -0.11
CA ARG A 305 -9.05 -8.10 0.27
C ARG A 305 -8.62 -8.34 1.72
N PRO A 306 -7.31 -8.40 2.03
CA PRO A 306 -6.88 -8.41 3.42
C PRO A 306 -7.28 -7.06 4.06
N THR A 307 -8.01 -7.11 5.18
CA THR A 307 -8.45 -5.92 5.93
C THR A 307 -7.91 -5.95 7.36
N GLY A 308 -8.00 -4.81 8.04
CA GLY A 308 -7.65 -4.69 9.46
C GLY A 308 -6.19 -5.05 9.77
N TYR A 309 -6.00 -5.84 10.83
CA TYR A 309 -4.68 -6.24 11.35
C TYR A 309 -3.91 -7.18 10.42
N VAL A 310 -4.59 -7.97 9.59
CA VAL A 310 -3.92 -8.91 8.68
C VAL A 310 -3.20 -8.16 7.56
N ALA A 311 -3.84 -7.13 7.00
CA ALA A 311 -3.19 -6.29 6.00
C ALA A 311 -1.98 -5.52 6.56
N ARG A 312 -2.03 -5.15 7.85
CA ARG A 312 -0.89 -4.56 8.56
C ARG A 312 0.25 -5.56 8.74
N ALA A 313 -0.08 -6.77 9.20
CA ALA A 313 0.88 -7.85 9.34
C ALA A 313 1.57 -8.19 8.01
N ILE A 314 0.80 -8.35 6.93
CA ILE A 314 1.33 -8.62 5.59
C ILE A 314 2.27 -7.49 5.15
N ALA A 315 1.81 -6.23 5.23
CA ALA A 315 2.62 -5.10 4.77
C ALA A 315 3.94 -4.96 5.53
N LEU A 316 3.93 -5.14 6.85
CA LEU A 316 5.12 -4.94 7.67
C LEU A 316 6.14 -6.06 7.45
N VAL A 317 5.70 -7.32 7.35
CA VAL A 317 6.57 -8.45 7.02
C VAL A 317 7.17 -8.31 5.62
N LEU A 318 6.38 -7.86 4.63
CA LEU A 318 6.90 -7.62 3.27
C LEU A 318 7.81 -6.39 3.19
N ALA A 319 7.55 -5.34 3.97
CA ALA A 319 8.39 -4.14 4.01
C ALA A 319 9.77 -4.40 4.62
N PHE A 320 9.85 -5.35 5.56
CA PHE A 320 11.10 -5.75 6.20
C PHE A 320 12.08 -6.41 5.22
N LEU A 321 11.56 -7.20 4.28
CA LEU A 321 12.35 -8.12 3.47
C LEU A 321 13.37 -7.44 2.52
N PRO A 322 13.02 -6.39 1.75
CA PRO A 322 13.99 -5.65 0.93
C PRO A 322 15.07 -4.95 1.75
N VAL A 323 14.70 -4.42 2.92
CA VAL A 323 15.62 -3.72 3.82
C VAL A 323 16.61 -4.71 4.44
N GLN A 324 16.13 -5.90 4.80
CA GLN A 324 16.97 -7.00 5.28
C GLN A 324 17.98 -7.45 4.21
N GLY A 325 17.54 -7.64 2.96
CA GLY A 325 18.44 -8.02 1.87
C GLY A 325 19.50 -6.97 1.50
N LEU A 326 19.31 -5.72 1.95
CA LEU A 326 20.21 -4.61 1.68
C LEU A 326 21.19 -4.35 2.82
N PHE A 327 20.73 -4.38 4.08
CA PHE A 327 21.55 -4.00 5.25
C PHE A 327 21.98 -5.17 6.13
N GLU A 328 21.30 -6.33 6.08
CA GLU A 328 21.67 -7.54 6.83
C GLU A 328 21.63 -8.78 5.91
N PRO A 329 22.43 -8.80 4.82
CA PRO A 329 22.42 -9.82 3.77
C PRO A 329 23.12 -11.11 4.20
N ASP A 330 22.71 -11.74 5.30
CA ASP A 330 23.21 -13.04 5.74
C ASP A 330 22.14 -13.86 6.44
N TYR A 331 22.17 -15.20 6.27
CA TYR A 331 21.12 -16.06 6.77
C TYR A 331 21.08 -16.22 8.30
N GLY A 332 22.24 -16.12 8.96
CA GLY A 332 22.34 -16.28 10.41
C GLY A 332 21.68 -15.11 11.13
N SER A 333 21.96 -13.90 10.66
CA SER A 333 21.30 -12.66 11.05
C SER A 333 19.85 -12.66 10.58
N ALA A 334 19.56 -13.20 9.40
CA ALA A 334 18.21 -13.14 8.85
C ALA A 334 17.15 -13.88 9.67
N LEU A 335 17.45 -15.10 10.12
CA LEU A 335 16.54 -15.87 10.97
C LEU A 335 16.33 -15.20 12.34
N ARG A 336 17.39 -14.64 12.90
CA ARG A 336 17.36 -13.87 14.16
C ARG A 336 16.43 -12.65 14.02
N HIS A 337 16.63 -11.86 12.98
CA HIS A 337 15.86 -10.66 12.68
C HIS A 337 14.39 -10.92 12.28
N LEU A 338 14.12 -12.07 11.64
CA LEU A 338 12.75 -12.48 11.30
C LEU A 338 11.97 -12.96 12.54
N THR A 339 12.66 -13.48 13.56
CA THR A 339 12.05 -14.03 14.77
C THR A 339 11.01 -13.10 15.40
N PRO A 340 11.28 -11.82 15.73
CA PRO A 340 10.29 -10.93 16.34
C PRO A 340 9.07 -10.61 15.44
N LEU A 341 9.13 -10.88 14.13
CA LEU A 341 8.02 -10.68 13.18
C LEU A 341 7.09 -11.89 13.06
N LEU A 342 7.49 -13.06 13.57
CA LEU A 342 6.69 -14.29 13.51
C LEU A 342 5.26 -14.17 14.08
N PRO A 343 4.96 -13.36 15.12
CA PRO A 343 3.59 -13.14 15.59
C PRO A 343 2.67 -12.53 14.52
N LEU A 344 3.22 -11.68 13.65
CA LEU A 344 2.47 -11.11 12.51
C LEU A 344 2.20 -12.16 11.43
N MET A 345 3.19 -13.01 11.15
CA MET A 345 3.02 -14.14 10.23
C MET A 345 1.98 -15.12 10.77
N LEU A 346 2.03 -15.41 12.07
CA LEU A 346 1.06 -16.26 12.77
C LEU A 346 -0.36 -15.70 12.71
N LEU A 347 -0.55 -14.42 13.00
CA LEU A 347 -1.84 -13.73 12.86
C LEU A 347 -2.41 -13.91 11.45
N THR A 348 -1.56 -13.72 10.43
CA THR A 348 -1.96 -13.85 9.02
C THR A 348 -2.38 -15.28 8.68
N VAL A 349 -1.64 -16.28 9.18
CA VAL A 349 -1.91 -17.71 8.95
C VAL A 349 -3.20 -18.16 9.66
N ILE A 350 -3.45 -17.68 10.89
CA ILE A 350 -4.62 -18.07 11.67
C ILE A 350 -5.89 -17.45 11.13
N VAL A 351 -5.91 -16.15 10.81
CA VAL A 351 -7.16 -15.45 10.42
C VAL A 351 -7.73 -15.98 9.11
N TRP A 352 -6.92 -16.54 8.22
CA TRP A 352 -7.40 -16.96 6.90
C TRP A 352 -7.76 -18.44 6.75
N ALA A 353 -7.38 -19.36 7.65
CA ALA A 353 -7.69 -20.79 7.49
C ALA A 353 -9.18 -21.04 7.15
N PRO A 354 -9.54 -21.48 5.92
CA PRO A 354 -10.89 -21.87 5.58
C PRO A 354 -11.22 -23.14 6.37
N ASP A 355 -12.41 -23.19 6.94
CA ASP A 355 -12.92 -24.42 7.54
C ASP A 355 -12.98 -25.49 6.44
N GLY A 356 -12.44 -26.68 6.73
CA GLY A 356 -12.41 -27.79 5.79
C GLY A 356 -13.84 -28.33 5.51
N PRO A 357 -13.99 -29.26 4.56
CA PRO A 357 -15.28 -29.82 4.16
C PRO A 357 -15.94 -30.74 5.23
N ASP A 358 -15.48 -30.71 6.48
CA ASP A 358 -15.98 -31.58 7.55
C ASP A 358 -17.05 -30.90 8.44
N ASP A 359 -17.39 -29.63 8.19
CA ASP A 359 -18.51 -28.94 8.85
C ASP A 359 -19.63 -28.66 7.83
N GLU A 360 -20.22 -29.72 7.25
CA GLU A 360 -21.66 -29.66 6.97
C GLU A 360 -22.38 -29.51 8.33
N PRO A 361 -23.36 -28.61 8.48
CA PRO A 361 -24.16 -28.58 9.69
C PRO A 361 -24.94 -29.90 9.76
N THR A 362 -24.42 -30.85 10.53
CA THR A 362 -25.17 -32.03 10.94
C THR A 362 -26.45 -31.54 11.59
N ALA A 363 -27.56 -31.76 10.89
CA ALA A 363 -28.88 -31.73 11.49
C ALA A 363 -28.85 -32.65 12.71
N GLY A 364 -29.00 -32.10 13.92
CA GLY A 364 -28.96 -32.87 15.14
C GLY A 364 -29.07 -32.04 16.41
N ASP A 365 -30.20 -32.20 17.08
CA ASP A 365 -30.47 -31.97 18.50
C ASP A 365 -30.75 -30.54 19.00
N GLY A 366 -32.04 -30.21 19.04
CA GLY A 366 -32.56 -29.12 19.86
C GLY A 366 -34.01 -28.68 19.59
N ALA A 367 -34.88 -29.54 19.06
CA ALA A 367 -36.33 -29.25 19.01
C ALA A 367 -37.04 -29.87 20.23
N PRO A 368 -37.85 -29.12 21.00
CA PRO A 368 -38.65 -29.68 22.09
C PRO A 368 -39.82 -30.53 21.55
N PRO A 369 -40.29 -31.54 22.32
CA PRO A 369 -41.18 -32.58 21.81
C PRO A 369 -42.64 -32.11 21.79
N GLY A 370 -43.35 -32.38 20.69
CA GLY A 370 -44.79 -32.15 20.66
C GLY A 370 -45.47 -32.34 19.31
N ARG A 371 -46.07 -33.53 19.15
CA ARG A 371 -47.28 -33.87 18.36
C ARG A 371 -47.20 -34.05 16.84
N GLU A 372 -47.36 -35.33 16.49
CA GLU A 372 -48.25 -35.94 15.47
C GLU A 372 -48.00 -35.66 13.98
N ALA A 373 -47.61 -36.74 13.31
CA ALA A 373 -47.69 -36.90 11.85
C ALA A 373 -49.09 -37.37 11.42
N ALA A 374 -49.61 -36.78 10.34
CA ALA A 374 -50.66 -37.32 9.46
C ALA A 374 -50.60 -36.58 8.08
N PRO A 375 -51.13 -37.13 6.97
CA PRO A 375 -50.38 -37.57 5.78
C PRO A 375 -50.50 -36.62 4.56
N PRO A 376 -49.79 -36.88 3.43
CA PRO A 376 -49.70 -35.94 2.33
C PRO A 376 -50.96 -35.98 1.47
N ASN A 377 -51.52 -34.81 1.18
CA ASN A 377 -52.45 -34.64 0.07
C ASN A 377 -51.92 -33.60 -0.91
N ASP A 378 -51.89 -34.08 -2.14
CA ASP A 378 -51.63 -33.43 -3.41
C ASP A 378 -52.60 -32.25 -3.66
N ILE A 379 -52.25 -31.43 -4.67
CA ILE A 379 -53.04 -30.43 -5.43
C ILE A 379 -52.32 -29.07 -5.54
N THR A 380 -51.50 -28.99 -6.60
CA THR A 380 -51.36 -27.90 -7.59
C THR A 380 -51.21 -26.44 -7.12
N LYS A 381 -50.06 -25.81 -7.45
CA LYS A 381 -49.95 -24.74 -8.47
C LYS A 381 -48.54 -24.12 -8.53
N ASN A 382 -48.01 -24.06 -9.76
CA ASN A 382 -46.98 -23.18 -10.32
C ASN A 382 -45.62 -23.06 -9.62
N THR A 383 -44.71 -23.93 -10.06
CA THR A 383 -43.30 -23.61 -10.26
C THR A 383 -43.05 -22.94 -11.62
N THR A 384 -41.87 -22.32 -11.71
CA THR A 384 -41.11 -21.78 -12.86
C THR A 384 -41.17 -20.25 -13.02
N ASN A 385 -40.10 -19.46 -12.83
CA ASN A 385 -38.67 -19.76 -12.72
C ASN A 385 -37.95 -18.71 -11.84
N GLY A 386 -37.43 -19.13 -10.68
CA GLY A 386 -36.28 -18.47 -10.08
C GLY A 386 -35.03 -18.93 -10.81
N VAL A 387 -34.34 -18.02 -11.50
CA VAL A 387 -33.05 -18.31 -12.14
C VAL A 387 -32.02 -18.61 -11.04
N PRO A 388 -31.25 -19.71 -11.13
CA PRO A 388 -30.24 -20.03 -10.15
C PRO A 388 -29.11 -19.00 -10.21
N MET A 389 -28.75 -18.48 -9.04
CA MET A 389 -27.68 -17.52 -8.80
C MET A 389 -26.32 -18.23 -8.98
N ASN A 390 -25.91 -18.45 -10.22
CA ASN A 390 -24.56 -18.89 -10.54
C ASN A 390 -23.60 -17.70 -10.48
N GLU A 391 -22.49 -17.90 -9.77
CA GLU A 391 -21.34 -17.01 -9.65
C GLU A 391 -20.91 -16.44 -11.01
N VAL A 392 -21.34 -15.22 -11.33
CA VAL A 392 -20.67 -14.40 -12.34
C VAL A 392 -19.52 -13.68 -11.64
N ARG A 393 -18.36 -14.36 -11.62
CA ARG A 393 -17.04 -13.74 -11.38
C ARG A 393 -16.80 -12.68 -12.45
N SER A 394 -17.16 -11.42 -12.19
CA SER A 394 -16.70 -10.27 -12.96
C SER A 394 -15.40 -9.72 -12.35
N ASP A 395 -14.40 -9.52 -13.20
CA ASP A 395 -13.05 -9.10 -12.85
C ASP A 395 -13.03 -7.63 -12.40
N GLY A 396 -13.23 -7.40 -11.11
CA GLY A 396 -13.21 -6.05 -10.53
C GLY A 396 -11.83 -5.36 -10.55
N SER A 397 -10.77 -5.98 -11.08
CA SER A 397 -9.45 -5.33 -11.21
C SER A 397 -9.41 -4.34 -12.37
N ASP A 398 -10.16 -4.58 -13.45
CA ASP A 398 -10.23 -3.70 -14.63
C ASP A 398 -10.91 -2.35 -14.34
N HIS A 399 -11.73 -2.28 -13.28
CA HIS A 399 -12.50 -1.09 -12.91
C HIS A 399 -11.62 0.01 -12.29
N ILE A 400 -10.60 -0.36 -11.53
CA ILE A 400 -9.73 0.58 -10.82
C ILE A 400 -8.66 1.10 -11.76
N TRP A 401 -8.04 0.22 -12.55
CA TRP A 401 -7.05 0.63 -13.53
C TRP A 401 -7.63 1.56 -14.59
N GLY A 402 -8.88 1.33 -15.01
CA GLY A 402 -9.60 2.26 -15.88
C GLY A 402 -9.80 3.65 -15.27
N ARG A 403 -10.15 3.74 -13.97
CA ARG A 403 -10.29 5.02 -13.25
C ARG A 403 -8.96 5.71 -12.99
N VAL A 404 -7.91 4.96 -12.68
CA VAL A 404 -6.56 5.50 -12.50
C VAL A 404 -6.03 6.01 -13.84
N LEU A 405 -6.19 5.26 -14.93
CA LEU A 405 -5.81 5.73 -16.27
C LEU A 405 -6.58 6.97 -16.68
N SER A 406 -7.91 7.00 -16.49
CA SER A 406 -8.72 8.17 -16.82
C SER A 406 -8.39 9.38 -15.94
N GLY A 407 -8.07 9.15 -14.66
CA GLY A 407 -7.55 10.17 -13.75
C GLY A 407 -6.22 10.74 -14.24
N ILE A 408 -5.29 9.89 -14.66
CA ILE A 408 -4.00 10.30 -15.20
C ILE A 408 -4.17 11.06 -16.52
N THR A 409 -5.00 10.59 -17.46
CA THR A 409 -5.20 11.29 -18.74
C THR A 409 -5.98 12.59 -18.59
N ARG A 410 -6.82 12.73 -17.55
CA ARG A 410 -7.55 13.97 -17.26
C ARG A 410 -6.71 14.99 -16.47
N LEU A 411 -5.83 14.52 -15.59
CA LEU A 411 -5.05 15.34 -14.65
C LEU A 411 -3.53 15.30 -14.94
N TRP A 412 -3.11 14.90 -16.14
CA TRP A 412 -1.69 14.84 -16.51
C TRP A 412 -0.97 16.17 -16.30
N TRP A 413 -1.65 17.29 -16.52
CA TRP A 413 -1.12 18.64 -16.31
C TRP A 413 -0.81 18.91 -14.83
N VAL A 414 -1.54 18.29 -13.88
CA VAL A 414 -1.25 18.38 -12.44
C VAL A 414 0.06 17.69 -12.12
N VAL A 415 0.34 16.54 -12.75
CA VAL A 415 1.62 15.82 -12.59
C VAL A 415 2.78 16.66 -13.07
N VAL A 416 2.65 17.29 -14.24
CA VAL A 416 3.68 18.18 -14.81
C VAL A 416 3.91 19.39 -13.91
N ILE A 417 2.85 20.06 -13.46
CA ILE A 417 2.98 21.22 -12.56
C ILE A 417 3.66 20.83 -11.25
N ALA A 418 3.25 19.71 -10.62
CA ALA A 418 3.86 19.27 -9.37
C ALA A 418 5.34 18.89 -9.53
N ALA A 419 5.71 18.26 -10.65
CA ALA A 419 7.09 17.95 -10.96
C ALA A 419 7.95 19.22 -11.12
N VAL A 420 7.44 20.23 -11.85
CA VAL A 420 8.12 21.52 -12.03
C VAL A 420 8.23 22.28 -10.70
N LEU A 421 7.16 22.33 -9.91
CA LEU A 421 7.17 22.96 -8.58
C LEU A 421 8.13 22.25 -7.63
N GLY A 422 8.17 20.92 -7.66
CA GLY A 422 9.12 20.14 -6.86
C GLY A 422 10.57 20.44 -7.24
N ALA A 423 10.89 20.51 -8.54
CA ALA A 423 12.21 20.89 -9.02
C ALA A 423 12.59 22.33 -8.62
N ALA A 424 11.66 23.28 -8.77
CA ALA A 424 11.87 24.68 -8.39
C ALA A 424 12.08 24.85 -6.88
N ALA A 425 11.30 24.13 -6.06
CA ALA A 425 11.48 24.10 -4.62
C ALA A 425 12.85 23.53 -4.23
N ALA A 426 13.27 22.42 -4.83
CA ALA A 426 14.58 21.83 -4.57
C ALA A 426 15.75 22.73 -5.02
N TRP A 427 15.59 23.45 -6.13
CA TRP A 427 16.55 24.48 -6.57
C TRP A 427 16.65 25.62 -5.54
N GLY A 428 15.51 26.16 -5.10
CA GLY A 428 15.45 27.23 -4.10
C GLY A 428 16.07 26.81 -2.75
N ILE A 429 15.76 25.61 -2.27
CA ILE A 429 16.38 25.04 -1.07
C ILE A 429 17.90 24.91 -1.26
N SER A 430 18.35 24.45 -2.43
CA SER A 430 19.78 24.30 -2.74
C SER A 430 20.52 25.64 -2.79
N MET A 431 19.84 26.76 -3.04
CA MET A 431 20.46 28.10 -2.99
C MET A 431 20.70 28.59 -1.55
N LEU A 432 19.91 28.08 -0.59
CA LEU A 432 20.00 28.47 0.82
C LEU A 432 21.04 27.64 1.60
N LEU A 433 21.43 26.48 1.07
CA LEU A 433 22.42 25.62 1.71
C LEU A 433 23.84 26.17 1.54
N PRO A 434 24.69 26.11 2.59
CA PRO A 434 26.06 26.58 2.52
C PRO A 434 26.86 25.77 1.50
N LYS A 435 27.68 26.46 0.71
CA LYS A 435 28.58 25.83 -0.27
C LYS A 435 29.71 25.13 0.45
N LYS A 436 30.04 23.93 -0.01
CA LYS A 436 31.21 23.16 0.44
C LYS A 436 32.09 22.85 -0.76
N TYR A 437 33.39 22.87 -0.55
CA TYR A 437 34.42 22.57 -1.54
C TYR A 437 35.25 21.42 -1.01
N THR A 438 35.54 20.45 -1.88
CA THR A 438 36.33 19.27 -1.55
C THR A 438 37.56 19.26 -2.44
N ALA A 439 38.74 19.20 -1.83
CA ALA A 439 40.02 19.05 -2.53
C ALA A 439 40.61 17.68 -2.22
N THR A 440 41.34 17.10 -3.17
CA THR A 440 41.85 15.72 -3.10
C THR A 440 43.33 15.66 -3.47
N THR A 441 44.10 14.88 -2.73
CA THR A 441 45.51 14.57 -2.97
C THR A 441 45.68 13.06 -3.07
N ASP A 442 46.33 12.58 -4.13
CA ASP A 442 46.55 11.16 -4.38
C ASP A 442 47.96 10.73 -4.00
N LEU A 443 48.04 9.66 -3.21
CA LEU A 443 49.27 9.10 -2.66
C LEU A 443 49.53 7.72 -3.24
N PHE A 444 50.66 7.55 -3.92
CA PHE A 444 51.18 6.23 -4.31
C PHE A 444 51.86 5.57 -3.13
N VAL A 445 51.52 4.33 -2.84
CA VAL A 445 52.21 3.55 -1.80
C VAL A 445 52.97 2.42 -2.45
N THR A 446 54.27 2.32 -2.14
CA THR A 446 55.15 1.22 -2.55
C THR A 446 55.62 0.47 -1.32
N ALA A 447 55.60 -0.86 -1.37
CA ALA A 447 56.31 -1.70 -0.41
C ALA A 447 57.56 -2.31 -1.05
N ALA A 448 58.64 -2.43 -0.28
CA ALA A 448 59.79 -3.23 -0.68
C ALA A 448 59.38 -4.71 -0.78
N ALA A 449 59.49 -5.29 -1.99
CA ALA A 449 59.19 -6.69 -2.23
C ALA A 449 60.41 -7.55 -1.84
N ASP A 450 60.24 -8.43 -0.84
CA ASP A 450 61.24 -9.45 -0.54
C ASP A 450 61.12 -10.56 -1.59
N THR A 451 62.18 -10.75 -2.39
CA THR A 451 62.19 -11.62 -3.57
C THR A 451 62.11 -13.10 -3.19
N GLY A 452 60.90 -13.65 -3.14
CA GLY A 452 60.63 -15.07 -2.97
C GLY A 452 59.48 -15.54 -3.87
N ASP A 453 59.79 -16.34 -4.89
CA ASP A 453 58.85 -16.82 -5.89
C ASP A 453 57.74 -17.69 -5.27
N GLY A 454 56.48 -17.23 -5.38
CA GLY A 454 55.28 -18.05 -5.13
C GLY A 454 54.19 -17.44 -4.23
N GLN A 455 54.41 -16.29 -3.58
CA GLN A 455 53.43 -15.69 -2.63
C GLN A 455 52.80 -14.36 -3.08
N LEU A 456 53.03 -13.92 -4.32
CA LEU A 456 52.64 -12.60 -4.84
C LEU A 456 51.14 -12.26 -4.66
N TYR A 457 50.23 -13.24 -4.82
CA TYR A 457 48.78 -12.99 -4.65
C TYR A 457 48.39 -12.72 -3.18
N LYS A 458 48.97 -13.47 -2.22
CA LYS A 458 48.70 -13.25 -0.78
C LYS A 458 49.34 -11.97 -0.28
N GLN A 459 50.50 -11.61 -0.82
CA GLN A 459 51.15 -10.33 -0.53
C GLN A 459 50.34 -9.15 -1.08
N ALA A 460 49.71 -9.26 -2.25
CA ALA A 460 48.85 -8.20 -2.79
C ALA A 460 47.62 -7.93 -1.90
N GLN A 461 46.95 -8.98 -1.39
CA GLN A 461 45.83 -8.81 -0.44
C GLN A 461 46.28 -8.21 0.89
N PHE A 462 47.42 -8.64 1.42
CA PHE A 462 47.99 -8.07 2.65
C PHE A 462 48.37 -6.60 2.46
N PHE A 463 48.88 -6.24 1.28
CA PHE A 463 49.18 -4.86 0.93
C PHE A 463 47.91 -4.00 0.87
N GLN A 464 46.81 -4.50 0.27
CA GLN A 464 45.51 -3.80 0.28
C GLN A 464 44.96 -3.59 1.70
N GLN A 465 45.11 -4.57 2.61
CA GLN A 465 44.71 -4.40 4.01
C GLN A 465 45.50 -3.29 4.71
N ARG A 466 46.81 -3.16 4.42
CA ARG A 466 47.65 -2.07 4.96
C ARG A 466 47.25 -0.71 4.41
N LEU A 467 46.86 -0.60 3.14
CA LEU A 467 46.35 0.66 2.57
C LEU A 467 45.12 1.16 3.33
N SER A 468 44.18 0.25 3.66
CA SER A 468 43.02 0.59 4.47
C SER A 468 43.41 1.03 5.88
N SER A 469 44.39 0.38 6.51
CA SER A 469 44.91 0.80 7.83
C SER A 469 45.58 2.17 7.77
N TYR A 470 46.37 2.48 6.75
CA TYR A 470 46.99 3.79 6.59
C TYR A 470 45.96 4.88 6.30
N ALA A 471 44.93 4.60 5.48
CA ALA A 471 43.85 5.55 5.24
C ALA A 471 43.09 5.92 6.54
N GLN A 472 42.93 4.98 7.47
CA GLN A 472 42.30 5.26 8.78
C GLN A 472 43.12 6.21 9.66
N LEU A 473 44.46 6.26 9.48
CA LEU A 473 45.33 7.16 10.26
C LEU A 473 45.04 8.64 9.99
N VAL A 474 44.46 8.99 8.83
CA VAL A 474 44.09 10.38 8.49
C VAL A 474 43.07 10.97 9.46
N LYS A 475 42.21 10.12 10.05
CA LYS A 475 41.26 10.53 11.09
C LYS A 475 41.78 10.34 12.51
N GLY A 476 43.02 9.90 12.69
CA GLY A 476 43.61 9.71 14.01
C GLY A 476 44.01 11.03 14.67
N ASP A 477 43.81 11.13 15.99
CA ASP A 477 44.11 12.34 16.78
C ASP A 477 45.53 12.87 16.55
N LEU A 478 46.51 11.97 16.40
CA LEU A 478 47.90 12.36 16.18
C LEU A 478 48.08 13.12 14.86
N LEU A 479 47.45 12.65 13.78
CA LEU A 479 47.56 13.28 12.47
C LEU A 479 46.74 14.57 12.42
N VAL A 480 45.52 14.56 12.97
CA VAL A 480 44.65 15.74 13.05
C VAL A 480 45.32 16.88 13.81
N ASN A 481 45.93 16.61 14.98
CA ASN A 481 46.66 17.61 15.74
C ASN A 481 47.91 18.13 15.01
N ARG A 482 48.61 17.27 14.25
CA ARG A 482 49.73 17.70 13.39
C ARG A 482 49.25 18.63 12.26
N VAL A 483 48.11 18.33 11.64
CA VAL A 483 47.51 19.19 10.59
C VAL A 483 47.07 20.54 11.16
N ILE A 484 46.44 20.55 12.34
CA ILE A 484 46.06 21.78 13.04
C ILE A 484 47.30 22.64 13.34
N GLY A 485 48.37 22.02 13.84
CA GLY A 485 49.62 22.72 14.14
C GLY A 485 50.39 23.22 12.91
N ASP A 486 50.36 22.48 11.80
CA ASP A 486 51.05 22.86 10.55
C ASP A 486 50.36 24.04 9.85
N LEU A 487 49.03 24.15 9.98
CA LEU A 487 48.20 25.17 9.33
C LEU A 487 47.71 26.30 10.27
N ASP A 488 48.04 26.24 11.56
CA ASP A 488 47.58 27.18 12.62
C ASP A 488 46.04 27.33 12.63
N LEU A 489 45.32 26.21 12.53
CA LEU A 489 43.87 26.20 12.43
C LEU A 489 43.21 26.49 13.79
N SER A 490 42.21 27.37 13.81
CA SER A 490 41.43 27.70 15.02
C SER A 490 40.28 26.72 15.30
N TYR A 491 40.27 25.55 14.67
CA TYR A 491 39.22 24.55 14.80
C TYR A 491 39.53 23.55 15.91
N GLU A 492 38.48 23.06 16.58
CA GLU A 492 38.60 21.90 17.46
C GLU A 492 39.02 20.65 16.67
N PRO A 493 39.84 19.74 17.24
CA PRO A 493 40.29 18.51 16.57
C PRO A 493 39.17 17.69 15.95
N GLU A 494 38.03 17.55 16.63
CA GLU A 494 36.86 16.83 16.10
C GLU A 494 36.30 17.46 14.81
N THR A 495 36.38 18.79 14.69
CA THR A 495 35.87 19.49 13.51
C THR A 495 36.76 19.19 12.30
N VAL A 496 38.08 19.23 12.48
CA VAL A 496 39.06 18.93 11.43
C VAL A 496 39.01 17.45 11.05
N MET A 497 38.85 16.54 12.02
CA MET A 497 38.66 15.11 11.76
C MET A 497 37.44 14.84 10.86
N ASN A 498 36.36 15.60 11.02
CA ASN A 498 35.15 15.48 10.18
C ASN A 498 35.29 16.15 8.80
N MET A 499 36.26 17.06 8.64
CA MET A 499 36.57 17.69 7.36
C MET A 499 37.51 16.83 6.51
N LEU A 500 38.30 15.95 7.14
CA LEU A 500 39.26 15.06 6.48
C LEU A 500 38.66 13.67 6.23
N GLU A 501 38.95 13.11 5.06
CA GLU A 501 38.57 11.75 4.71
C GLU A 501 39.64 11.13 3.82
N ALA A 502 40.05 9.89 4.08
CA ALA A 502 40.96 9.18 3.22
C ALA A 502 40.43 7.79 2.90
N GLN A 503 40.55 7.40 1.64
CA GLN A 503 40.06 6.11 1.16
C GLN A 503 41.10 5.46 0.24
N PRO A 504 41.35 4.15 0.38
CA PRO A 504 42.13 3.41 -0.60
C PRO A 504 41.30 3.28 -1.88
N THR A 505 41.91 3.55 -3.04
CA THR A 505 41.23 3.38 -4.32
C THR A 505 41.16 1.89 -4.67
N PRO A 506 39.96 1.31 -4.90
CA PRO A 506 39.80 -0.13 -5.14
C PRO A 506 40.69 -0.65 -6.27
N ASP A 507 41.27 -1.85 -6.09
CA ASP A 507 42.17 -2.50 -7.05
C ASP A 507 43.43 -1.70 -7.44
N THR A 508 43.79 -0.68 -6.66
CA THR A 508 45.00 0.12 -6.88
C THR A 508 45.88 0.19 -5.62
N VAL A 509 47.04 0.81 -5.76
CA VAL A 509 47.97 1.13 -4.67
C VAL A 509 47.93 2.61 -4.28
N LEU A 510 46.80 3.26 -4.58
CA LEU A 510 46.56 4.68 -4.34
C LEU A 510 45.73 4.87 -3.08
N ILE A 511 46.09 5.88 -2.29
CA ILE A 511 45.26 6.42 -1.22
C ILE A 511 44.89 7.85 -1.60
N THR A 512 43.60 8.14 -1.69
CA THR A 512 43.10 9.48 -1.94
C THR A 512 42.74 10.11 -0.61
N VAL A 513 43.38 11.22 -0.28
CA VAL A 513 43.08 12.03 0.91
C VAL A 513 42.31 13.25 0.46
N SER A 514 41.14 13.46 1.04
CA SER A 514 40.25 14.56 0.72
C SER A 514 39.98 15.42 1.94
N ALA A 515 39.83 16.73 1.73
CA ALA A 515 39.43 17.67 2.76
C ALA A 515 38.26 18.51 2.26
N THR A 516 37.25 18.73 3.11
CA THR A 516 36.04 19.47 2.77
C THR A 516 35.88 20.70 3.67
N SER A 517 35.91 21.90 3.10
CA SER A 517 35.66 23.17 3.81
C SER A 517 34.64 24.06 3.08
N ALA A 518 34.17 25.11 3.75
CA ALA A 518 33.44 26.21 3.14
C ALA A 518 34.34 27.11 2.28
N ASP A 519 35.65 27.14 2.56
CA ASP A 519 36.67 27.85 1.79
C ASP A 519 37.44 26.86 0.88
N PRO A 520 37.47 27.09 -0.46
CA PRO A 520 38.22 26.23 -1.38
C PRO A 520 39.73 26.24 -1.17
N GLU A 521 40.34 27.35 -0.73
CA GLU A 521 41.80 27.38 -0.47
C GLU A 521 42.15 26.56 0.79
N GLU A 522 41.33 26.70 1.81
CA GLU A 522 41.48 25.96 3.06
C GLU A 522 41.32 24.45 2.85
N ALA A 523 40.34 24.03 2.03
CA ALA A 523 40.18 22.63 1.64
C ALA A 523 41.44 22.07 0.94
N ARG A 524 42.05 22.85 0.04
CA ARG A 524 43.30 22.45 -0.63
C ARG A 524 44.44 22.30 0.39
N LEU A 525 44.65 23.33 1.22
CA LEU A 525 45.72 23.33 2.22
C LEU A 525 45.59 22.19 3.21
N MET A 526 44.37 21.90 3.69
CA MET A 526 44.10 20.78 4.59
C MET A 526 44.38 19.42 3.95
N SER A 527 43.99 19.21 2.69
CA SER A 527 44.26 17.96 1.98
C SER A 527 45.77 17.75 1.77
N ASP A 528 46.49 18.80 1.34
CA ASP A 528 47.96 18.76 1.18
C ASP A 528 48.68 18.50 2.51
N ALA A 529 48.31 19.22 3.57
CA ALA A 529 48.90 19.06 4.89
C ALA A 529 48.62 17.66 5.46
N ALA A 530 47.38 17.17 5.35
CA ALA A 530 47.01 15.83 5.80
C ALA A 530 47.80 14.74 5.07
N SER A 531 47.96 14.86 3.75
CA SER A 531 48.76 13.93 2.94
C SER A 531 50.24 13.95 3.30
N LYS A 532 50.82 15.14 3.53
CA LYS A 532 52.21 15.29 3.96
C LYS A 532 52.42 14.70 5.36
N GLN A 533 51.51 14.95 6.30
CA GLN A 533 51.59 14.39 7.65
C GLN A 533 51.37 12.88 7.66
N LEU A 534 50.51 12.35 6.77
CA LEU A 534 50.34 10.90 6.60
C LEU A 534 51.63 10.25 6.09
N GLN A 535 52.29 10.85 5.10
CA GLN A 535 53.57 10.36 4.57
C GLN A 535 54.64 10.29 5.67
N ILE A 536 54.75 11.33 6.51
CA ILE A 536 55.68 11.36 7.65
C ILE A 536 55.32 10.28 8.68
N LEU A 537 54.05 10.19 9.06
CA LEU A 537 53.59 9.26 10.09
C LEU A 537 53.77 7.80 9.69
N VAL A 538 53.46 7.44 8.43
CA VAL A 538 53.71 6.08 7.92
C VAL A 538 55.22 5.79 7.89
N GLY A 539 56.04 6.78 7.51
CA GLY A 539 57.50 6.67 7.56
C GLY A 539 58.03 6.40 8.97
N GLU A 540 57.49 7.06 10.00
CA GLU A 540 57.84 6.84 11.41
C GLU A 540 57.42 5.46 11.92
N LEU A 541 56.24 4.97 11.50
CA LEU A 541 55.67 3.71 11.95
C LEU A 541 56.31 2.46 11.33
N ASP A 542 56.88 2.57 10.12
CA ASP A 542 57.49 1.45 9.38
C ASP A 542 59.01 1.34 9.57
N VAL A 543 59.65 2.13 10.46
CA VAL A 543 61.06 1.93 10.86
C VAL A 543 61.16 0.75 11.82
N ARG A 544 61.97 -0.25 11.47
CA ARG A 544 62.23 -1.42 12.31
C ARG A 544 62.87 -0.96 13.63
N GLY A 545 62.15 -1.14 14.74
CA GLY A 545 62.64 -0.84 16.09
C GLY A 545 64.00 -1.48 16.35
N GLU A 546 64.88 -0.72 17.01
CA GLU A 546 66.13 -1.22 17.57
C GLU A 546 65.88 -2.55 18.30
N VAL A 547 66.51 -3.63 17.84
CA VAL A 547 66.72 -4.81 18.67
C VAL A 547 67.88 -4.45 19.60
N PRO A 548 67.72 -4.44 20.93
CA PRO A 548 68.84 -4.27 21.84
C PRO A 548 69.82 -5.42 21.59
N GLY A 549 71.01 -5.10 21.09
CA GLY A 549 72.06 -6.07 20.84
C GLY A 549 72.45 -6.75 22.15
N GLU A 550 72.13 -8.03 22.25
CA GLU A 550 72.60 -8.94 23.27
C GLU A 550 74.14 -8.93 23.24
N SER A 551 74.74 -8.47 24.33
CA SER A 551 76.17 -8.42 24.53
C SER A 551 76.69 -9.84 24.70
N ASP A 552 77.46 -10.34 23.74
CA ASP A 552 78.47 -11.37 23.99
C ASP A 552 79.55 -11.38 22.90
N GLY A 553 80.81 -11.41 23.35
CA GLY A 553 81.90 -12.08 22.63
C GLY A 553 82.63 -11.32 21.53
N ALA A 554 83.71 -10.64 21.94
CA ALA A 554 84.97 -10.40 21.24
C ALA A 554 85.10 -10.76 19.73
N GLY A 555 85.31 -9.70 18.93
CA GLY A 555 86.26 -9.69 17.82
C GLY A 555 85.71 -9.97 16.43
N GLU A 556 85.35 -8.91 15.69
CA GLU A 556 85.74 -8.70 14.28
C GLU A 556 85.23 -7.35 13.74
N GLN A 557 85.89 -6.88 12.68
CA GLN A 557 85.95 -5.53 12.12
C GLN A 557 84.63 -4.74 11.96
N PRO A 558 84.67 -3.39 12.02
CA PRO A 558 83.49 -2.55 11.78
C PRO A 558 83.11 -2.59 10.29
N ARG A 559 82.07 -3.36 9.96
CA ARG A 559 81.34 -3.19 8.69
C ARG A 559 80.38 -2.03 8.86
N THR A 560 80.70 -0.91 8.21
CA THR A 560 79.73 0.12 7.85
C THR A 560 78.59 -0.54 7.06
N ARG A 561 77.44 -0.78 7.71
CA ARG A 561 76.16 -0.98 7.01
C ARG A 561 75.52 0.40 6.84
N PRO A 562 75.36 0.90 5.61
CA PRO A 562 74.59 2.11 5.37
C PRO A 562 73.09 1.78 5.22
N ARG A 563 72.27 2.71 5.73
CA ARG A 563 70.88 3.02 5.39
C ARG A 563 69.77 2.16 6.00
N GLU A 564 69.12 2.74 7.01
CA GLU A 564 67.71 2.51 7.33
C GLU A 564 66.87 2.76 6.07
N GLU A 565 66.41 1.71 5.41
CA GLU A 565 65.46 1.81 4.30
C GLU A 565 64.06 1.54 4.85
N ALA A 566 63.19 2.56 4.76
CA ALA A 566 61.79 2.44 5.11
C ALA A 566 61.13 1.33 4.26
N LEU A 567 60.44 0.39 4.90
CA LEU A 567 59.80 -0.76 4.24
C LEU A 567 58.66 -0.36 3.29
N THR A 568 58.08 0.83 3.53
CA THR A 568 57.01 1.42 2.75
C THR A 568 57.38 2.85 2.38
N SER A 569 57.32 3.20 1.10
CA SER A 569 57.49 4.59 0.66
C SER A 569 56.18 5.10 0.05
N MET A 570 55.69 6.21 0.59
CA MET A 570 54.52 6.91 0.10
C MET A 570 54.97 8.13 -0.68
N THR A 571 54.45 8.36 -1.89
CA THR A 571 54.79 9.50 -2.74
C THR A 571 53.52 10.18 -3.21
N ILE A 572 53.46 11.51 -3.12
CA ILE A 572 52.36 12.29 -3.68
C ILE A 572 52.47 12.24 -5.21
N ILE A 573 51.45 11.73 -5.88
CA ILE A 573 51.36 11.73 -7.35
C ILE A 573 50.73 13.03 -7.81
N ASP A 574 49.55 13.33 -7.28
CA ASP A 574 48.78 14.51 -7.61
C ASP A 574 48.48 15.29 -6.34
N ALA A 575 49.02 16.50 -6.25
CA ALA A 575 48.76 17.43 -5.15
C ALA A 575 47.38 18.07 -5.28
N ALA A 576 46.79 18.50 -4.17
CA ALA A 576 45.47 19.11 -4.18
C ALA A 576 45.49 20.41 -5.02
N THR A 577 44.47 20.55 -5.87
CA THR A 577 44.19 21.80 -6.59
C THR A 577 43.02 22.52 -5.94
N THR A 578 43.01 23.86 -6.03
CA THR A 578 41.93 24.66 -5.45
C THR A 578 40.63 24.39 -6.23
N PRO A 579 39.55 23.88 -5.58
CA PRO A 579 38.33 23.53 -6.30
C PRO A 579 37.60 24.78 -6.82
N GLU A 580 37.44 24.90 -8.13
CA GLU A 580 36.73 26.05 -8.74
C GLU A 580 35.21 25.98 -8.57
N LYS A 581 34.66 24.79 -8.33
CA LYS A 581 33.22 24.55 -8.19
C LYS A 581 32.92 23.88 -6.85
N PRO A 582 31.81 24.26 -6.18
CA PRO A 582 31.42 23.62 -4.94
C PRO A 582 31.04 22.15 -5.18
N SER A 583 31.52 21.26 -4.32
CA SER A 583 31.16 19.84 -4.30
C SER A 583 29.73 19.62 -3.78
N SER A 584 29.22 20.57 -2.98
CA SER A 584 27.83 20.57 -2.49
C SER A 584 27.30 22.00 -2.30
N PRO A 585 26.02 22.27 -2.58
CA PRO A 585 25.01 21.38 -3.13
C PRO A 585 25.05 21.28 -4.66
N ILE A 586 24.81 20.07 -5.20
CA ILE A 586 24.72 19.84 -6.65
C ILE A 586 23.30 20.18 -7.11
N TYR A 587 23.10 21.40 -7.61
CA TYR A 587 21.79 21.91 -8.03
C TYR A 587 21.05 20.99 -9.00
N ALA A 588 21.73 20.49 -10.04
CA ALA A 588 21.14 19.62 -11.04
C ALA A 588 20.59 18.32 -10.43
N ARG A 589 21.36 17.68 -9.53
CA ARG A 589 20.95 16.47 -8.82
C ARG A 589 19.74 16.72 -7.93
N ASN A 590 19.77 17.81 -7.16
CA ASN A 590 18.67 18.15 -6.26
C ASN A 590 17.39 18.52 -7.00
N MET A 591 17.49 19.21 -8.15
CA MET A 591 16.34 19.48 -9.02
C MET A 591 15.72 18.21 -9.58
N VAL A 592 16.53 17.21 -9.96
CA VAL A 592 16.03 15.90 -10.38
C VAL A 592 15.28 15.22 -9.23
N PHE A 593 15.76 15.30 -7.98
CA PHE A 593 15.03 14.79 -6.82
C PHE A 593 13.71 15.51 -6.58
N GLY A 594 13.72 16.85 -6.65
CA GLY A 594 12.50 17.65 -6.55
C GLY A 594 11.48 17.28 -7.62
N PHE A 595 11.93 17.09 -8.87
CA PHE A 595 11.10 16.67 -9.99
C PHE A 595 10.45 15.30 -9.75
N ILE A 596 11.25 14.31 -9.36
CA ILE A 596 10.78 12.95 -9.08
C ILE A 596 9.79 12.97 -7.90
N PHE A 597 10.13 13.66 -6.81
CA PHE A 597 9.29 13.74 -5.62
C PHE A 597 7.95 14.42 -5.92
N GLY A 598 7.95 15.54 -6.65
CA GLY A 598 6.74 16.23 -7.10
C GLY A 598 5.87 15.35 -8.00
N THR A 599 6.48 14.59 -8.92
CA THR A 599 5.80 13.63 -9.80
C THR A 599 5.12 12.53 -9.00
N ILE A 600 5.85 11.91 -8.06
CA ILE A 600 5.32 10.84 -7.19
C ILE A 600 4.14 11.36 -6.37
N LEU A 601 4.27 12.55 -5.76
CA LEU A 601 3.24 13.11 -4.91
C LEU A 601 1.95 13.42 -5.69
N ALA A 602 2.07 13.91 -6.93
CA ALA A 602 0.91 14.10 -7.80
C ALA A 602 0.28 12.79 -8.27
N LEU A 603 1.07 11.79 -8.65
CA LEU A 603 0.55 10.47 -9.01
C LEU A 603 -0.18 9.82 -7.83
N LEU A 604 0.38 9.90 -6.62
CA LEU A 604 -0.29 9.44 -5.40
C LEU A 604 -1.59 10.20 -5.14
N GLY A 605 -1.60 11.52 -5.37
CA GLY A 605 -2.82 12.34 -5.27
C GLY A 605 -3.91 11.93 -6.26
N ILE A 606 -3.54 11.66 -7.53
CA ILE A 606 -4.48 11.19 -8.57
C ILE A 606 -5.01 9.80 -8.24
N ILE A 607 -4.15 8.89 -7.79
CA ILE A 607 -4.55 7.56 -7.36
C ILE A 607 -5.50 7.67 -6.15
N ALA A 608 -5.16 8.48 -5.15
CA ALA A 608 -6.03 8.70 -3.99
C ALA A 608 -7.40 9.27 -4.40
N ALA A 609 -7.43 10.25 -5.30
CA ALA A 609 -8.67 10.80 -5.84
C ALA A 609 -9.49 9.74 -6.58
N ALA A 610 -8.87 8.92 -7.42
CA ALA A 610 -9.53 7.83 -8.14
C ALA A 610 -10.09 6.73 -7.21
N LEU A 611 -9.44 6.52 -6.06
CA LEU A 611 -9.88 5.55 -5.04
C LEU A 611 -11.00 6.10 -4.13
N LEU A 612 -11.03 7.42 -3.93
CA LEU A 612 -12.08 8.10 -3.18
C LEU A 612 -13.30 8.41 -4.04
N ASP A 613 -13.18 8.31 -5.36
CA ASP A 613 -14.31 8.46 -6.28
C ASP A 613 -15.27 7.26 -6.17
N ARG A 614 -16.42 7.53 -5.54
CA ARG A 614 -17.52 6.60 -5.34
C ARG A 614 -18.67 6.83 -6.33
N THR A 615 -18.40 7.41 -7.48
CA THR A 615 -19.43 7.60 -8.51
C THR A 615 -19.66 6.33 -9.34
N VAL A 616 -20.90 6.15 -9.78
CA VAL A 616 -21.33 5.03 -10.63
C VAL A 616 -21.02 5.36 -12.08
N THR A 617 -20.22 4.51 -12.73
CA THR A 617 -19.71 4.78 -14.09
C THR A 617 -20.03 3.68 -15.10
N LYS A 618 -20.43 2.49 -14.63
CA LYS A 618 -20.72 1.36 -15.50
C LYS A 618 -22.13 0.84 -15.29
N ARG A 619 -22.69 0.29 -16.37
CA ARG A 619 -24.00 -0.37 -16.37
C ARG A 619 -24.12 -1.48 -15.33
N ALA A 620 -23.16 -2.41 -15.31
CA ALA A 620 -23.16 -3.53 -14.37
C ALA A 620 -23.20 -3.07 -12.90
N GLU A 621 -22.54 -1.94 -12.59
CA GLU A 621 -22.55 -1.38 -11.24
C GLU A 621 -23.96 -0.88 -10.85
N VAL A 622 -24.76 -0.36 -11.79
CA VAL A 622 -26.15 0.03 -11.54
C VAL A 622 -27.02 -1.20 -11.29
N GLU A 623 -26.87 -2.23 -12.13
CA GLU A 623 -27.64 -3.48 -12.01
C GLU A 623 -27.33 -4.19 -10.68
N ASP A 624 -26.06 -4.25 -10.29
CA ASP A 624 -25.62 -4.83 -9.01
C ASP A 624 -26.17 -4.07 -7.79
N LEU A 625 -26.21 -2.72 -7.85
CA LEU A 625 -26.70 -1.90 -6.74
C LEU A 625 -28.21 -1.94 -6.57
N THR A 626 -28.93 -1.98 -7.69
CA THR A 626 -30.40 -1.81 -7.69
C THR A 626 -31.16 -3.13 -7.75
N GLY A 627 -30.49 -4.23 -8.15
CA GLY A 627 -31.11 -5.55 -8.32
C GLY A 627 -32.04 -5.65 -9.53
N VAL A 628 -32.10 -4.61 -10.38
CA VAL A 628 -33.00 -4.51 -11.53
C VAL A 628 -32.22 -4.14 -12.80
N PRO A 629 -32.73 -4.47 -14.00
CA PRO A 629 -32.01 -4.19 -15.24
C PRO A 629 -31.89 -2.70 -15.56
N VAL A 630 -30.82 -2.33 -16.26
CA VAL A 630 -30.74 -1.02 -16.93
C VAL A 630 -31.56 -1.09 -18.22
N LEU A 631 -32.72 -0.43 -18.21
CA LEU A 631 -33.67 -0.41 -19.32
C LEU A 631 -33.19 0.45 -20.49
N GLY A 632 -32.33 1.43 -20.24
CA GLY A 632 -31.73 2.25 -21.30
C GLY A 632 -30.51 3.02 -20.85
N GLU A 633 -29.51 3.13 -21.72
CA GLU A 633 -28.39 4.05 -21.60
C GLU A 633 -28.67 5.27 -22.48
N ILE A 634 -28.75 6.46 -21.87
CA ILE A 634 -29.05 7.71 -22.57
C ILE A 634 -27.75 8.53 -22.64
N PRO A 635 -27.13 8.65 -23.82
CA PRO A 635 -25.94 9.49 -23.99
C PRO A 635 -26.18 10.96 -23.67
N SER A 636 -25.11 11.66 -23.31
CA SER A 636 -25.18 13.11 -23.07
C SER A 636 -25.49 13.87 -24.36
N ASN A 637 -26.58 14.65 -24.35
CA ASN A 637 -26.99 15.47 -25.51
C ASN A 637 -27.31 16.92 -25.06
N SER A 638 -26.70 17.91 -25.73
CA SER A 638 -26.90 19.33 -25.45
C SER A 638 -28.32 19.81 -25.77
N ALA A 639 -28.97 19.25 -26.81
CA ALA A 639 -30.35 19.57 -27.16
C ALA A 639 -31.31 19.12 -26.05
N PHE A 640 -31.14 17.91 -25.52
CA PHE A 640 -31.93 17.42 -24.37
C PHE A 640 -31.69 18.29 -23.13
N ALA A 641 -30.44 18.71 -22.90
CA ALA A 641 -30.11 19.60 -21.78
C ALA A 641 -30.73 21.00 -21.92
N ALA A 642 -30.96 21.46 -23.15
CA ALA A 642 -31.66 22.71 -23.45
C ALA A 642 -33.19 22.59 -23.42
N GLY A 643 -33.74 21.39 -23.17
CA GLY A 643 -35.19 21.14 -23.13
C GLY A 643 -35.81 20.82 -24.50
N ALA A 644 -35.02 20.61 -25.54
CA ALA A 644 -35.57 20.23 -26.85
C ALA A 644 -36.19 18.83 -26.77
N VAL A 645 -37.42 18.71 -27.27
CA VAL A 645 -38.11 17.44 -27.50
C VAL A 645 -37.93 17.07 -28.97
N PRO A 646 -37.17 16.00 -29.30
CA PRO A 646 -36.93 15.58 -30.68
C PRO A 646 -38.18 15.02 -31.35
N ASP A 647 -38.17 14.98 -32.68
CA ASP A 647 -39.13 14.20 -33.45
C ASP A 647 -38.68 12.73 -33.47
N TYR A 648 -39.36 11.90 -32.67
CA TYR A 648 -39.06 10.48 -32.53
C TYR A 648 -39.35 9.63 -33.78
N HIS A 649 -39.90 10.19 -34.87
CA HIS A 649 -40.01 9.53 -36.17
C HIS A 649 -38.81 9.77 -37.09
N VAL A 650 -38.17 10.92 -36.98
CA VAL A 650 -37.16 11.39 -37.96
C VAL A 650 -35.77 11.47 -37.34
N ASP A 651 -35.65 11.93 -36.10
CA ASP A 651 -34.36 12.17 -35.47
C ASP A 651 -33.66 10.86 -35.10
N ASN A 652 -32.35 10.79 -35.36
CA ASN A 652 -31.54 9.58 -35.16
C ASN A 652 -30.27 9.84 -34.34
N THR A 653 -30.36 10.71 -33.33
CA THR A 653 -29.23 10.95 -32.42
C THR A 653 -29.05 9.79 -31.43
N PRO A 654 -27.82 9.55 -30.90
CA PRO A 654 -27.58 8.48 -29.93
C PRO A 654 -28.48 8.55 -28.68
N ALA A 655 -28.83 9.76 -28.23
CA ALA A 655 -29.75 9.98 -27.11
C ALA A 655 -31.20 9.61 -27.44
N VAL A 656 -31.67 9.89 -28.67
CA VAL A 656 -32.98 9.44 -29.16
C VAL A 656 -33.03 7.91 -29.21
N GLU A 657 -31.98 7.26 -29.69
CA GLU A 657 -31.86 5.80 -29.66
C GLU A 657 -31.85 5.23 -28.22
N GLY A 658 -31.21 5.92 -27.28
CA GLY A 658 -31.24 5.55 -25.86
C GLY A 658 -32.66 5.56 -25.27
N ILE A 659 -33.47 6.56 -25.64
CA ILE A 659 -34.88 6.64 -25.24
C ILE A 659 -35.75 5.60 -25.98
N ARG A 660 -35.51 5.36 -27.28
CA ARG A 660 -36.19 4.29 -28.02
C ARG A 660 -35.91 2.92 -27.38
N ALA A 661 -34.67 2.66 -26.98
CA ALA A 661 -34.30 1.44 -26.25
C ALA A 661 -35.01 1.34 -24.89
N LEU A 662 -35.05 2.44 -24.12
CA LEU A 662 -35.80 2.51 -22.86
C LEU A 662 -37.28 2.15 -23.06
N ARG A 663 -37.93 2.75 -24.06
CA ARG A 663 -39.32 2.48 -24.44
C ARG A 663 -39.53 1.02 -24.86
N THR A 664 -38.65 0.46 -25.68
CA THR A 664 -38.75 -0.92 -26.14
C THR A 664 -38.59 -1.90 -24.98
N ASN A 665 -37.60 -1.69 -24.10
CA ASN A 665 -37.36 -2.56 -22.96
C ASN A 665 -38.47 -2.50 -21.92
N LEU A 666 -39.13 -1.36 -21.76
CA LEU A 666 -40.30 -1.22 -20.90
C LEU A 666 -41.43 -2.22 -21.25
N ARG A 667 -41.59 -2.57 -22.53
CA ARG A 667 -42.58 -3.58 -22.97
C ARG A 667 -42.27 -5.01 -22.52
N PHE A 668 -41.02 -5.28 -22.15
CA PHE A 668 -40.56 -6.62 -21.79
C PHE A 668 -40.41 -6.82 -20.27
N VAL A 669 -40.66 -5.79 -19.45
CA VAL A 669 -40.53 -5.91 -17.99
C VAL A 669 -41.73 -6.66 -17.38
N ASP A 670 -42.94 -6.41 -17.86
CA ASP A 670 -44.14 -7.17 -17.50
C ASP A 670 -45.04 -7.31 -18.74
N VAL A 671 -45.01 -8.49 -19.35
CA VAL A 671 -45.73 -8.80 -20.60
C VAL A 671 -47.22 -9.05 -20.33
N ASP A 672 -47.55 -9.56 -19.14
CA ASP A 672 -48.92 -9.97 -18.79
C ASP A 672 -49.72 -8.79 -18.21
N ASN A 673 -49.05 -7.85 -17.53
CA ASN A 673 -49.68 -6.66 -16.98
C ASN A 673 -48.80 -5.41 -17.15
N PRO A 674 -48.68 -4.85 -18.36
CA PRO A 674 -47.80 -3.71 -18.61
C PRO A 674 -48.23 -2.51 -17.73
N PRO A 675 -47.31 -1.94 -16.93
CA PRO A 675 -47.65 -0.87 -16.01
C PRO A 675 -48.03 0.40 -16.77
N LYS A 676 -49.29 0.82 -16.67
CA LYS A 676 -49.80 2.06 -17.27
C LYS A 676 -49.32 3.32 -16.54
N LEU A 677 -49.19 3.24 -15.21
CA LEU A 677 -48.83 4.36 -14.35
C LEU A 677 -47.35 4.25 -13.94
N LEU A 678 -46.50 5.11 -14.49
CA LEU A 678 -45.04 5.05 -14.38
C LEU A 678 -44.49 6.25 -13.63
N ALA A 679 -43.86 6.03 -12.48
CA ALA A 679 -43.09 7.07 -11.80
C ALA A 679 -41.64 7.10 -12.30
N ILE A 680 -41.12 8.29 -12.58
CA ILE A 680 -39.70 8.50 -12.87
C ILE A 680 -39.11 9.34 -11.75
N THR A 681 -38.11 8.81 -11.07
CA THR A 681 -37.43 9.48 -9.96
C THR A 681 -35.91 9.28 -10.03
N SER A 682 -35.17 9.86 -9.09
CA SER A 682 -33.72 9.72 -8.96
C SER A 682 -33.31 9.75 -7.49
N ALA A 683 -32.08 9.32 -7.18
CA ALA A 683 -31.57 9.42 -5.82
C ALA A 683 -31.45 10.88 -5.37
N THR A 684 -30.86 11.71 -6.21
CA THR A 684 -30.56 13.11 -5.93
C THR A 684 -31.03 14.05 -7.05
N GLN A 685 -30.89 15.36 -6.84
CA GLN A 685 -31.27 16.36 -7.83
C GLN A 685 -30.29 16.41 -9.01
N GLY A 686 -30.80 16.71 -10.21
CA GLY A 686 -29.96 16.95 -11.39
C GLY A 686 -29.49 15.69 -12.13
N GLU A 687 -30.08 14.54 -11.82
CA GLU A 687 -29.78 13.27 -12.50
C GLU A 687 -30.50 13.10 -13.85
N GLY A 688 -31.55 13.90 -14.09
CA GLY A 688 -32.22 14.02 -15.39
C GLY A 688 -33.61 13.39 -15.48
N LYS A 689 -34.23 13.04 -14.35
CA LYS A 689 -35.63 12.56 -14.21
C LYS A 689 -36.64 13.24 -15.14
N THR A 690 -36.76 14.58 -15.08
CA THR A 690 -37.71 15.36 -15.91
C THR A 690 -37.45 15.21 -17.40
N ILE A 691 -36.18 15.28 -17.82
CA ILE A 691 -35.82 15.17 -19.24
C ILE A 691 -36.10 13.75 -19.73
N THR A 692 -35.78 12.73 -18.93
CA THR A 692 -36.12 11.34 -19.24
C THR A 692 -37.63 11.14 -19.33
N ALA A 693 -38.42 11.74 -18.43
CA ALA A 693 -39.89 11.65 -18.42
C ALA A 693 -40.53 12.30 -19.64
N VAL A 694 -40.14 13.53 -19.97
CA VAL A 694 -40.62 14.25 -21.16
C VAL A 694 -40.31 13.47 -22.44
N ASN A 695 -39.08 12.99 -22.57
CA ASN A 695 -38.64 12.29 -23.78
C ASN A 695 -39.24 10.89 -23.89
N LEU A 696 -39.45 10.17 -22.78
CA LEU A 696 -40.17 8.90 -22.79
C LEU A 696 -41.64 9.09 -23.16
N ALA A 697 -42.30 10.15 -22.69
CA ALA A 697 -43.68 10.49 -23.06
C ALA A 697 -43.80 10.73 -24.57
N ALA A 698 -42.93 11.57 -25.12
CA ALA A 698 -42.87 11.85 -26.55
C ALA A 698 -42.60 10.59 -27.38
N ALA A 699 -41.67 9.73 -26.94
CA ALA A 699 -41.34 8.49 -27.65
C ALA A 699 -42.47 7.46 -27.64
N LEU A 700 -43.24 7.35 -26.54
CA LEU A 700 -44.41 6.48 -26.47
C LEU A 700 -45.53 6.99 -27.36
N ALA A 701 -45.77 8.30 -27.35
CA ALA A 701 -46.86 8.88 -28.12
C ALA A 701 -46.58 8.90 -29.64
N ALA A 702 -45.32 9.06 -30.04
CA ALA A 702 -44.89 8.83 -31.43
C ALA A 702 -45.14 7.38 -31.91
N GLU A 703 -45.35 6.41 -31.01
CA GLU A 703 -45.75 5.05 -31.40
C GLU A 703 -47.28 4.85 -31.44
N GLY A 704 -48.05 5.93 -31.30
CA GLY A 704 -49.51 5.94 -31.36
C GLY A 704 -50.22 5.71 -30.03
N HIS A 705 -49.48 5.62 -28.90
CA HIS A 705 -50.08 5.50 -27.58
C HIS A 705 -50.67 6.83 -27.11
N THR A 706 -51.80 6.77 -26.40
CA THR A 706 -52.31 7.93 -25.67
C THR A 706 -51.50 8.10 -24.38
N VAL A 707 -50.82 9.24 -24.23
CA VAL A 707 -49.90 9.48 -23.11
C VAL A 707 -50.26 10.76 -22.37
N CYS A 708 -50.25 10.69 -21.04
CA CYS A 708 -50.34 11.85 -20.15
C CYS A 708 -49.05 11.98 -19.31
N LEU A 709 -48.41 13.15 -19.35
CA LEU A 709 -47.25 13.48 -18.52
C LEU A 709 -47.69 14.37 -17.35
N VAL A 710 -47.46 13.90 -16.12
CA VAL A 710 -47.81 14.61 -14.89
C VAL A 710 -46.54 15.12 -14.21
N ASP A 711 -46.47 16.42 -13.90
CA ASP A 711 -45.39 16.99 -13.07
C ASP A 711 -45.72 16.79 -11.59
N GLY A 712 -45.17 15.72 -11.01
CA GLY A 712 -45.33 15.36 -9.61
C GLY A 712 -44.34 16.05 -8.66
N ASP A 713 -43.33 16.75 -9.17
CA ASP A 713 -42.37 17.51 -8.34
C ASP A 713 -42.94 18.88 -7.98
N LEU A 714 -43.92 18.88 -7.07
CA LEU A 714 -44.60 20.09 -6.60
C LEU A 714 -43.63 21.11 -5.96
N ARG A 715 -42.48 20.65 -5.45
CA ARG A 715 -41.48 21.51 -4.80
C ARG A 715 -40.60 22.26 -5.80
N ARG A 716 -40.17 21.58 -6.86
CA ARG A 716 -39.27 22.14 -7.88
C ARG A 716 -39.75 21.69 -9.26
N PRO A 717 -40.93 22.18 -9.71
CA PRO A 717 -41.50 21.76 -10.98
C PRO A 717 -40.62 22.18 -12.14
N ARG A 718 -40.47 21.29 -13.13
CA ARG A 718 -39.55 21.48 -14.25
C ARG A 718 -40.16 21.08 -15.59
N VAL A 719 -41.29 20.39 -15.63
CA VAL A 719 -41.90 19.91 -16.88
C VAL A 719 -42.34 21.08 -17.76
N ALA A 720 -43.12 22.02 -17.22
CA ALA A 720 -43.56 23.20 -17.97
C ALA A 720 -42.38 24.00 -18.52
N LYS A 721 -41.31 24.15 -17.73
CA LYS A 721 -40.07 24.82 -18.17
C LYS A 721 -39.36 24.04 -19.29
N ALA A 722 -39.36 22.70 -19.24
CA ALA A 722 -38.76 21.88 -20.28
C ALA A 722 -39.55 21.93 -21.59
N LEU A 723 -40.89 22.03 -21.51
CA LEU A 723 -41.79 22.08 -22.68
C LEU A 723 -42.00 23.50 -23.23
N GLY A 724 -41.57 24.53 -22.51
CA GLY A 724 -41.62 25.93 -22.95
C GLY A 724 -43.04 26.53 -22.86
N ALA A 725 -43.29 27.56 -23.67
CA ALA A 725 -44.52 28.38 -23.60
C ALA A 725 -45.81 27.64 -24.00
N ALA A 726 -45.73 26.38 -24.41
CA ALA A 726 -46.90 25.57 -24.75
C ALA A 726 -47.71 25.13 -23.52
N ILE A 727 -47.12 25.17 -22.32
CA ILE A 727 -47.72 24.68 -21.08
C ILE A 727 -47.77 25.81 -20.04
N GLU A 728 -48.97 26.06 -19.50
CA GLU A 728 -49.20 26.99 -18.40
C GLU A 728 -48.88 26.31 -17.05
N PRO A 729 -47.80 26.72 -16.34
CA PRO A 729 -47.37 26.06 -15.11
C PRO A 729 -48.34 26.21 -13.92
N ALA A 730 -49.17 27.26 -13.89
CA ALA A 730 -50.07 27.52 -12.76
C ALA A 730 -51.27 26.58 -12.69
N VAL A 731 -51.61 25.93 -13.81
CA VAL A 731 -52.78 25.05 -13.97
C VAL A 731 -52.32 23.60 -13.96
N GLY A 732 -52.60 22.84 -12.90
CA GLY A 732 -52.07 21.49 -12.78
C GLY A 732 -52.46 20.71 -11.53
N LEU A 733 -51.60 19.77 -11.15
CA LEU A 733 -51.84 18.77 -10.12
C LEU A 733 -52.27 19.38 -8.78
N SER A 734 -51.55 20.39 -8.26
CA SER A 734 -51.87 21.00 -6.98
C SER A 734 -53.22 21.72 -6.97
N THR A 735 -53.58 22.40 -8.06
CA THR A 735 -54.86 23.13 -8.18
C THR A 735 -56.05 22.18 -8.32
N ILE A 736 -55.86 21.01 -8.97
CA ILE A 736 -56.87 19.94 -9.00
C ILE A 736 -57.06 19.37 -7.58
N LEU A 737 -55.96 19.07 -6.89
CA LEU A 737 -56.01 18.48 -5.54
C LEU A 737 -56.56 19.45 -4.49
N ALA A 738 -56.45 20.76 -4.72
CA ALA A 738 -57.11 21.80 -3.93
C ALA A 738 -58.60 21.96 -4.25
N GLY A 739 -59.10 21.33 -5.31
CA GLY A 739 -60.50 21.42 -5.76
C GLY A 739 -60.84 22.73 -6.48
N GLU A 740 -59.84 23.46 -6.96
CA GLU A 740 -60.03 24.77 -7.61
C GLU A 740 -60.46 24.63 -9.08
N ILE A 741 -60.00 23.57 -9.75
CA ILE A 741 -60.29 23.27 -11.16
C ILE A 741 -60.56 21.78 -11.36
N SER A 742 -61.26 21.43 -12.44
CA SER A 742 -61.48 20.03 -12.80
C SER A 742 -60.25 19.39 -13.47
N LEU A 743 -60.22 18.06 -13.55
CA LEU A 743 -59.18 17.34 -14.29
C LEU A 743 -59.20 17.71 -15.78
N GLU A 744 -60.38 17.89 -16.37
CA GLU A 744 -60.56 18.24 -17.79
C GLU A 744 -59.99 19.63 -18.11
N GLU A 745 -60.13 20.58 -17.18
CA GLU A 745 -59.57 21.93 -17.31
C GLU A 745 -58.05 21.95 -17.13
N ALA A 746 -57.51 21.02 -16.35
CA ALA A 746 -56.10 20.95 -16.05
C ALA A 746 -55.25 20.23 -17.11
N ILE A 747 -55.87 19.42 -17.97
CA ILE A 747 -55.20 18.71 -19.05
C ILE A 747 -54.84 19.69 -20.18
N GLN A 748 -53.55 19.85 -20.43
CA GLN A 748 -53.00 20.73 -21.46
C GLN A 748 -52.38 19.91 -22.60
N LYS A 749 -52.63 20.30 -23.85
CA LYS A 749 -52.15 19.58 -25.03
C LYS A 749 -50.78 20.08 -25.46
N TYR A 750 -49.81 19.19 -25.64
CA TYR A 750 -48.48 19.56 -26.14
C TYR A 750 -48.34 19.25 -27.65
N ALA A 751 -47.79 20.21 -28.40
CA ALA A 751 -47.40 20.11 -29.83
C ALA A 751 -48.39 19.32 -30.73
N ASP A 752 -49.50 19.95 -31.11
CA ASP A 752 -50.55 19.39 -31.99
C ASP A 752 -51.07 17.99 -31.61
N ARG A 753 -51.18 17.72 -30.30
CA ARG A 753 -51.62 16.44 -29.70
C ARG A 753 -50.58 15.33 -29.74
N SER A 754 -49.30 15.68 -29.64
CA SER A 754 -48.25 14.68 -29.43
C SER A 754 -48.50 13.92 -28.13
N PHE A 755 -48.75 14.60 -27.01
CA PHE A 755 -49.20 13.99 -25.74
C PHE A 755 -49.84 15.06 -24.86
N ASP A 756 -50.55 14.63 -23.83
CA ASP A 756 -51.22 15.51 -22.88
C ASP A 756 -50.37 15.71 -21.62
N VAL A 757 -50.54 16.85 -20.96
CA VAL A 757 -49.70 17.27 -19.83
C VAL A 757 -50.58 17.80 -18.70
N VAL A 758 -50.30 17.36 -17.49
CA VAL A 758 -50.79 17.97 -16.25
C VAL A 758 -49.57 18.58 -15.56
N ALA A 759 -49.45 19.91 -15.58
CA ALA A 759 -48.35 20.60 -14.90
C ALA A 759 -48.46 20.45 -13.37
N SER A 760 -47.51 20.99 -12.60
CA SER A 760 -47.54 20.87 -11.14
C SER A 760 -48.67 21.71 -10.52
N GLY A 761 -49.04 22.82 -11.16
CA GLY A 761 -49.86 23.87 -10.57
C GLY A 761 -49.05 24.78 -9.64
N VAL A 762 -49.75 25.68 -8.94
CA VAL A 762 -49.16 26.59 -7.95
C VAL A 762 -48.51 25.78 -6.81
N ASN A 763 -47.29 26.13 -6.42
CA ASN A 763 -46.54 25.41 -5.39
C ASN A 763 -47.30 25.46 -4.04
N PRO A 764 -47.78 24.31 -3.52
CA PRO A 764 -48.61 24.30 -2.32
C PRO A 764 -47.76 24.36 -1.04
N PRO A 765 -48.31 24.83 0.09
CA PRO A 765 -47.59 24.87 1.36
C PRO A 765 -47.29 23.47 1.92
N ASN A 766 -48.10 22.46 1.57
CA ASN A 766 -48.04 21.09 2.08
C ASN A 766 -48.01 20.01 0.96
N PRO A 767 -46.93 19.92 0.15
CA PRO A 767 -46.84 18.99 -0.99
C PRO A 767 -47.04 17.51 -0.63
N ALA A 768 -46.38 17.03 0.44
CA ALA A 768 -46.40 15.62 0.82
C ALA A 768 -47.82 15.13 1.21
N GLU A 769 -48.57 15.98 1.93
CA GLU A 769 -49.94 15.68 2.35
C GLU A 769 -50.87 15.55 1.14
N LEU A 770 -50.76 16.48 0.18
CA LEU A 770 -51.52 16.45 -1.07
C LEU A 770 -51.21 15.18 -1.88
N LEU A 771 -49.93 14.84 -2.04
CA LEU A 771 -49.51 13.65 -2.80
C LEU A 771 -49.93 12.33 -2.13
N SER A 772 -49.98 12.28 -0.80
CA SER A 772 -50.46 11.11 -0.04
C SER A 772 -51.99 11.00 0.06
N SER A 773 -52.72 12.02 -0.40
CA SER A 773 -54.17 12.09 -0.23
C SER A 773 -54.91 11.05 -1.07
N LYS A 774 -56.13 10.68 -0.63
CA LYS A 774 -57.03 9.84 -1.42
C LYS A 774 -57.40 10.48 -2.76
N ALA A 775 -57.53 11.81 -2.78
CA ALA A 775 -57.82 12.57 -4.00
C ALA A 775 -56.72 12.39 -5.06
N CYS A 776 -55.45 12.42 -4.65
CA CYS A 776 -54.31 12.16 -5.55
C CYS A 776 -54.37 10.74 -6.12
N ARG A 777 -54.62 9.74 -5.28
CA ARG A 777 -54.75 8.35 -5.74
C ARG A 777 -55.89 8.18 -6.74
N SER A 778 -57.08 8.69 -6.43
CA SER A 778 -58.22 8.63 -7.34
C SER A 778 -57.97 9.38 -8.65
N LEU A 779 -57.28 10.52 -8.60
CA LEU A 779 -56.91 11.27 -9.79
C LEU A 779 -55.95 10.47 -10.71
N LEU A 780 -54.94 9.82 -10.13
CA LEU A 780 -54.00 9.00 -10.89
C LEU A 780 -54.68 7.73 -11.46
N GLU A 781 -55.62 7.15 -10.72
CA GLU A 781 -56.47 6.04 -11.20
C GLU A 781 -57.35 6.50 -12.38
N ASP A 782 -58.02 7.66 -12.27
CA ASP A 782 -58.84 8.25 -13.33
C ASP A 782 -58.00 8.52 -14.59
N LEU A 783 -56.79 9.06 -14.43
CA LEU A 783 -55.86 9.25 -15.54
C LEU A 783 -55.45 7.91 -16.17
N SER A 784 -55.14 6.89 -15.36
CA SER A 784 -54.77 5.56 -15.86
C SER A 784 -55.90 4.84 -16.62
N GLY A 785 -57.16 5.22 -16.34
CA GLY A 785 -58.34 4.75 -17.08
C GLY A 785 -58.55 5.44 -18.44
N ARG A 786 -57.96 6.63 -18.65
CA ARG A 786 -58.13 7.45 -19.86
C ARG A 786 -56.97 7.34 -20.85
N TYR A 787 -55.78 7.02 -20.37
CA TYR A 787 -54.56 6.96 -21.17
C TYR A 787 -53.94 5.56 -21.15
N ASP A 788 -53.26 5.20 -22.23
CA ASP A 788 -52.46 3.97 -22.32
C ASP A 788 -51.26 4.05 -21.36
N PHE A 789 -50.64 5.23 -21.27
CA PHE A 789 -49.56 5.52 -20.33
C PHE A 789 -49.73 6.85 -19.61
N VAL A 790 -49.47 6.84 -18.30
CA VAL A 790 -49.38 8.03 -17.45
C VAL A 790 -47.98 8.06 -16.85
N ILE A 791 -47.16 9.03 -17.23
CA ILE A 791 -45.80 9.21 -16.74
C ILE A 791 -45.79 10.32 -15.70
N ILE A 792 -45.28 10.04 -14.51
CA ILE A 792 -45.17 11.02 -13.42
C ILE A 792 -43.69 11.39 -13.26
N ASP A 793 -43.33 12.65 -13.48
CA ASP A 793 -42.03 13.18 -13.08
C ASP A 793 -42.05 13.42 -11.56
N GLY A 794 -41.44 12.51 -10.80
CA GLY A 794 -41.44 12.55 -9.33
C GLY A 794 -40.20 13.25 -8.76
N PRO A 795 -40.28 13.89 -7.58
CA PRO A 795 -39.12 14.49 -6.93
C PRO A 795 -38.05 13.45 -6.55
N PRO A 796 -36.80 13.87 -6.31
CA PRO A 796 -35.72 12.96 -5.90
C PRO A 796 -36.02 12.32 -4.53
N LEU A 797 -35.57 11.08 -4.33
CA LEU A 797 -35.92 10.24 -3.19
C LEU A 797 -35.20 10.60 -1.88
N LEU A 798 -33.93 11.03 -1.94
CA LEU A 798 -33.13 11.24 -0.73
C LEU A 798 -33.35 12.61 -0.06
N PRO A 799 -33.54 13.72 -0.78
CA PRO A 799 -33.74 15.02 -0.13
C PRO A 799 -35.10 15.16 0.57
N VAL A 800 -36.13 14.47 0.08
CA VAL A 800 -37.53 14.62 0.51
C VAL A 800 -38.31 13.31 0.33
N THR A 801 -39.35 13.10 1.14
CA THR A 801 -40.16 11.88 1.12
C THR A 801 -41.18 11.82 -0.03
N ASP A 802 -41.50 12.96 -0.64
CA ASP A 802 -42.50 13.11 -1.71
C ASP A 802 -42.29 12.11 -2.87
N GLY A 803 -41.03 11.81 -3.22
CA GLY A 803 -40.71 10.93 -4.35
C GLY A 803 -41.07 9.48 -4.08
N ALA A 804 -40.89 9.02 -2.83
CA ALA A 804 -41.29 7.69 -2.40
C ALA A 804 -42.82 7.54 -2.37
N LEU A 805 -43.55 8.60 -1.99
CA LEU A 805 -45.01 8.61 -2.00
C LEU A 805 -45.58 8.48 -3.43
N ILE A 806 -45.02 9.22 -4.39
CA ILE A 806 -45.40 9.09 -5.81
C ILE A 806 -45.04 7.71 -6.35
N ALA A 807 -43.84 7.21 -6.05
CA ALA A 807 -43.41 5.88 -6.48
C ALA A 807 -44.32 4.76 -5.93
N ALA A 808 -44.79 4.89 -4.69
CA ALA A 808 -45.72 3.94 -4.06
C ALA A 808 -47.16 4.05 -4.61
N ALA A 809 -47.55 5.22 -5.11
CA ALA A 809 -48.85 5.41 -5.79
C ALA A 809 -48.83 4.95 -7.25
N ALA A 810 -47.64 4.83 -7.85
CA ALA A 810 -47.46 4.36 -9.23
C ALA A 810 -47.51 2.82 -9.33
N GLY A 811 -47.89 2.31 -10.50
CA GLY A 811 -47.88 0.88 -10.79
C GLY A 811 -46.46 0.33 -11.01
N ALA A 812 -45.55 1.17 -11.49
CA ALA A 812 -44.13 0.87 -11.60
C ALA A 812 -43.27 2.13 -11.53
N THR A 813 -42.01 1.95 -11.13
CA THR A 813 -41.03 3.03 -10.95
C THR A 813 -39.75 2.77 -11.76
N ILE A 814 -39.26 3.79 -12.44
CA ILE A 814 -37.95 3.81 -13.10
C ILE A 814 -37.03 4.77 -12.34
N LEU A 815 -35.88 4.26 -11.89
CA LEU A 815 -34.86 5.07 -11.23
C LEU A 815 -33.85 5.59 -12.26
N VAL A 816 -33.75 6.91 -12.39
CA VAL A 816 -32.73 7.56 -13.23
C VAL A 816 -31.44 7.68 -12.44
N VAL A 817 -30.36 7.13 -12.98
CA VAL A 817 -29.01 7.17 -12.39
C VAL A 817 -28.08 7.94 -13.31
N ARG A 818 -27.44 9.01 -12.84
CA ARG A 818 -26.53 9.80 -13.67
C ARG A 818 -25.09 9.27 -13.66
N HIS A 819 -24.57 8.96 -14.85
CA HIS A 819 -23.18 8.54 -15.04
C HIS A 819 -22.17 9.55 -14.48
N GLY A 820 -21.24 9.04 -13.66
CA GLY A 820 -20.10 9.79 -13.12
C GLY A 820 -20.48 10.89 -12.13
N ILE A 821 -21.73 10.92 -11.66
CA ILE A 821 -22.20 11.85 -10.62
C ILE A 821 -22.90 11.13 -9.48
N ALA A 822 -23.85 10.24 -9.80
CA ALA A 822 -24.57 9.47 -8.78
C ALA A 822 -23.57 8.60 -8.00
N ARG A 823 -23.65 8.60 -6.67
CA ARG A 823 -22.75 7.79 -5.82
C ARG A 823 -23.34 6.43 -5.49
N TYR A 824 -22.47 5.44 -5.23
CA TYR A 824 -22.90 4.08 -4.84
C TYR A 824 -23.87 4.10 -3.65
N GLU A 825 -23.56 4.90 -2.62
CA GLU A 825 -24.38 4.99 -1.41
C GLU A 825 -25.73 5.66 -1.68
N GLU A 826 -25.76 6.65 -2.57
CA GLU A 826 -26.99 7.38 -2.91
C GLU A 826 -27.94 6.48 -3.71
N VAL A 827 -27.41 5.72 -4.66
CA VAL A 827 -28.21 4.75 -5.44
C VAL A 827 -28.74 3.65 -4.54
N ALA A 828 -27.89 3.08 -3.66
CA ALA A 828 -28.33 2.05 -2.71
C ALA A 828 -29.42 2.56 -1.75
N ALA A 829 -29.24 3.75 -1.17
CA ALA A 829 -30.22 4.36 -0.27
C ALA A 829 -31.53 4.69 -0.99
N ALA A 830 -31.47 5.09 -2.27
CA ALA A 830 -32.64 5.34 -3.09
C ALA A 830 -33.43 4.04 -3.36
N THR A 831 -32.75 2.95 -3.68
CA THR A 831 -33.37 1.62 -3.82
C THR A 831 -34.01 1.14 -2.52
N GLU A 832 -33.33 1.33 -1.38
CA GLU A 832 -33.89 1.01 -0.06
C GLU A 832 -35.13 1.86 0.28
N ALA A 833 -35.12 3.15 -0.06
CA ALA A 833 -36.27 4.04 0.13
C ALA A 833 -37.50 3.58 -0.67
N LEU A 834 -37.30 3.14 -1.92
CA LEU A 834 -38.38 2.56 -2.75
C LEU A 834 -38.90 1.23 -2.16
N ALA A 835 -37.99 0.36 -1.72
CA ALA A 835 -38.35 -0.91 -1.10
C ALA A 835 -39.17 -0.72 0.19
N THR A 836 -38.81 0.29 1.00
CA THR A 836 -39.49 0.60 2.27
C THR A 836 -40.97 0.95 2.09
N VAL A 837 -41.32 1.58 0.97
CA VAL A 837 -42.71 1.95 0.65
C VAL A 837 -43.39 0.91 -0.27
N ASN A 838 -42.77 -0.25 -0.49
CA ASN A 838 -43.22 -1.28 -1.43
C ASN A 838 -43.47 -0.74 -2.85
N ALA A 839 -42.70 0.26 -3.29
CA ALA A 839 -42.77 0.74 -4.67
C ALA A 839 -42.15 -0.30 -5.61
N HIS A 840 -42.84 -0.60 -6.73
CA HIS A 840 -42.35 -1.57 -7.69
C HIS A 840 -41.28 -0.96 -8.61
N LEU A 841 -40.01 -1.09 -8.22
CA LEU A 841 -38.88 -0.71 -9.07
C LEU A 841 -38.72 -1.73 -10.20
N ILE A 842 -38.99 -1.32 -11.45
CA ILE A 842 -38.97 -2.21 -12.63
C ILE A 842 -37.63 -2.15 -13.39
N GLY A 843 -36.83 -1.12 -13.15
CA GLY A 843 -35.55 -0.94 -13.82
C GLY A 843 -34.98 0.45 -13.65
N THR A 844 -33.83 0.67 -14.28
CA THR A 844 -33.12 1.96 -14.23
C THR A 844 -32.87 2.56 -15.60
N ALA A 845 -32.76 3.89 -15.66
CA ALA A 845 -32.29 4.61 -16.84
C ALA A 845 -30.92 5.24 -16.54
N PHE A 846 -29.87 4.74 -17.18
CA PHE A 846 -28.52 5.23 -16.97
C PHE A 846 -28.25 6.43 -17.87
N ASN A 847 -28.23 7.63 -17.28
CA ASN A 847 -28.31 8.89 -18.01
C ASN A 847 -26.96 9.61 -18.13
N ARG A 848 -26.80 10.37 -19.22
CA ARG A 848 -25.59 11.13 -19.60
C ARG A 848 -24.34 10.27 -19.71
N VAL A 849 -24.49 9.08 -20.27
CA VAL A 849 -23.37 8.17 -20.52
C VAL A 849 -22.48 8.76 -21.64
N PRO A 850 -21.13 8.64 -21.57
CA PRO A 850 -20.25 9.11 -22.63
C PRO A 850 -20.45 8.36 -23.94
N ASP A 851 -20.35 9.05 -25.07
CA ASP A 851 -20.38 8.42 -26.40
C ASP A 851 -19.19 7.45 -26.55
N GLY A 852 -19.48 6.14 -26.62
CA GLY A 852 -18.47 5.07 -26.75
C GLY A 852 -18.54 3.96 -25.68
N SER A 853 -19.39 4.09 -24.65
CA SER A 853 -19.58 3.06 -23.62
C SER A 853 -20.33 1.80 -24.09
N ARG A 854 -20.87 1.77 -25.31
CA ARG A 854 -21.59 0.62 -25.90
C ARG A 854 -20.65 -0.56 -26.18
N HIS A 855 -20.24 -1.28 -25.14
CA HIS A 855 -19.43 -2.50 -25.22
C HIS A 855 -20.25 -3.81 -25.23
N GLY A 856 -21.54 -3.75 -25.56
CA GLY A 856 -22.34 -4.95 -25.83
C GLY A 856 -23.44 -4.61 -26.83
N TYR A 857 -23.61 -5.44 -27.85
CA TYR A 857 -24.56 -5.30 -28.97
C TYR A 857 -24.18 -4.32 -30.09
N LYS A 858 -23.09 -4.66 -30.82
CA LYS A 858 -23.04 -4.41 -32.27
C LYS A 858 -23.43 -5.70 -32.99
N TYR A 859 -24.72 -5.88 -33.28
CA TYR A 859 -25.12 -6.72 -34.42
C TYR A 859 -25.00 -5.87 -35.67
N SER A 860 -23.88 -5.98 -36.38
CA SER A 860 -23.77 -5.46 -37.74
C SER A 860 -24.57 -6.38 -38.65
N TYR A 861 -25.78 -5.96 -39.00
CA TYR A 861 -26.53 -6.53 -40.11
C TYR A 861 -25.81 -6.10 -41.39
N THR A 862 -24.91 -6.94 -41.91
CA THR A 862 -24.46 -6.85 -43.30
C THR A 862 -25.61 -7.34 -44.17
N PRO A 863 -26.23 -6.50 -45.01
CA PRO A 863 -27.19 -6.99 -45.99
C PRO A 863 -26.42 -7.86 -46.98
N ASP A 864 -26.75 -9.14 -47.00
CA ASP A 864 -26.24 -10.07 -47.99
C ASP A 864 -26.85 -9.68 -49.35
N GLY A 865 -26.02 -9.23 -50.30
CA GLY A 865 -26.52 -8.92 -51.64
C GLY A 865 -25.73 -7.89 -52.45
N ALA A 866 -24.81 -8.43 -53.25
CA ALA A 866 -24.51 -8.01 -54.63
C ALA A 866 -23.26 -7.15 -54.89
N LYS A 867 -22.48 -7.69 -55.85
CA LYS A 867 -21.45 -7.07 -56.73
C LYS A 867 -20.07 -6.96 -56.07
N GLY A 868 -18.99 -7.56 -56.56
CA GLY A 868 -18.68 -8.21 -57.82
C GLY A 868 -17.15 -8.14 -57.92
N ARG A 869 -16.47 -9.28 -58.05
CA ARG A 869 -15.00 -9.34 -58.20
C ARG A 869 -14.57 -8.60 -59.48
N PRO A 870 -13.58 -7.69 -59.46
CA PRO A 870 -12.78 -7.44 -60.63
C PRO A 870 -11.63 -8.46 -60.67
N ALA A 871 -11.53 -9.17 -61.78
CA ALA A 871 -10.44 -10.07 -62.11
C ALA A 871 -9.14 -9.28 -62.29
N LYS A 872 -8.02 -9.86 -61.79
CA LYS A 872 -6.66 -9.41 -62.12
C LYS A 872 -6.42 -9.55 -63.62
N ALA A 873 -6.25 -8.42 -64.31
CA ALA A 873 -5.60 -8.40 -65.61
C ALA A 873 -4.08 -8.47 -65.40
N ARG A 874 -3.48 -9.54 -65.92
CA ARG A 874 -2.05 -9.59 -66.28
C ARG A 874 -1.86 -8.72 -67.52
N THR A 875 -0.87 -7.82 -67.53
CA THR A 875 -0.03 -7.53 -68.71
C THR A 875 1.16 -6.66 -68.33
N SER A 876 2.31 -7.03 -68.94
CA SER A 876 3.68 -6.47 -68.93
C SER A 876 4.36 -6.31 -67.57
#